data_AF-A0AAV5DKT8-F1
#
_entry.id   AF-A0AAV5DKT8-F1
#
_cell.length_a   1.000
_cell.length_b   1.000
_cell.length_c   1.000
_cell.angle_alpha   90.00
_cell.angle_beta   90.00
_cell.angle_gamma   90.00
#
_symmetry.space_group_name_H-M   'P 1'
#
loop_
_entity.id
_entity.type
_entity.pdbx_description
1 polymer ?
#
loop_
_entity_poly.entity_id
_entity_poly.type
_entity_poly.pdbx_seq_one_letter_code
_entity_poly.pdbx_strand_id
1 'polypeptide(L)'
;MNGLEPSNESLPKAEHLLFGGDAFTGSASSSLPVVNVAFIATTSFAWGQSLVIAGSEPALGSWNVKQGLALSPVHQDNELIWCGRVSVASGFTSEYNYYVVDDNKNVLRSESGEKRKLVLPEGIQEGDLVEIRDWWQDASEALFLRSAFKNVIFSATENGKKEPQSVSINKSLDPEDIVVQFVISCPRLGSGSTYCQISQAGGSSLELGLNREVDIDLSSPKQPRFVVLSDGALRDTPWRGAGVAVPVFSIRSDEDLGVGEFLDLKLLVDCSLSVFALHPLYLRVQALSDAIPADIKEEIQQAKKQLDKKDVDYEATLSTKLSIARKIFNLEKAKVLNSSSFKQFLSENEEWLKPYAAFCFLRDFFETSDHSQWGRFSQFSKDKLEKLISEGTLHYDVICFHYYVQYHLYTQLSEAAAYARKKKVILKGDLPIGVDRNSVDTWVYPTLFRMNTATGAPPDYFDKNGQNWGFPTYNWEEMSKDNYGWWRARLTQMAKYFTAYRIDHILGFFRIWELPDHAATGLVGKFRPSIPLSQKELLSEGLWDFDRMSRPYIRQEILEEKFGSFWTVIASNFLNEYQKQCYENIVLIKDPEDSTKFYPRFNLEDTSSFRDLDEHRRLYHDYYFVRQETLWRENALKTLPVLLNSSDMLACGEDLGLIPACVHPVMQELGLIGLRIQRMPSEPNLEFGIPSQYSYMTVCAPSCHDCSTLRAWWEEDEGRRSRFYKTVVGSNQEPPSRCTPEVVHFIVQQHFDAPSMWAIFPLQDLLALKDKYTTRPAAEETINDPTNPKHYWRFRVHVTLESLLDDKDIQATIKDLVTSSGRSFPGKNVDVADESGEKLSKVQLNGKS
;
A
#
# COMPACT_ATOMS: atom_id res chain seq x y z
N MET A 1 -55.27 -21.81 -44.96
CA MET A 1 -55.82 -23.05 -44.36
C MET A 1 -54.70 -23.67 -43.54
N ASN A 2 -54.75 -23.97 -42.26
CA ASN A 2 -55.62 -23.75 -41.10
C ASN A 2 -54.58 -23.82 -39.93
N GLY A 3 -54.49 -22.86 -39.01
CA GLY A 3 -55.42 -22.68 -37.89
C GLY A 3 -55.10 -23.70 -36.78
N LEU A 4 -54.56 -23.26 -35.63
CA LEU A 4 -55.15 -23.41 -34.29
C LEU A 4 -54.14 -23.16 -33.14
N GLU A 5 -54.71 -22.55 -32.11
CA GLU A 5 -54.20 -21.96 -30.87
C GLU A 5 -53.67 -22.95 -29.80
N PRO A 6 -53.01 -22.44 -28.74
CA PRO A 6 -52.42 -23.24 -27.67
C PRO A 6 -53.43 -23.63 -26.57
N SER A 7 -53.36 -24.88 -26.10
CA SER A 7 -54.19 -25.42 -25.03
C SER A 7 -53.55 -25.30 -23.64
N ASN A 8 -54.32 -24.72 -22.72
CA ASN A 8 -54.27 -24.84 -21.26
C ASN A 8 -54.25 -26.31 -20.78
N GLU A 9 -53.63 -26.56 -19.63
CA GLU A 9 -54.13 -27.40 -18.50
C GLU A 9 -53.01 -27.49 -17.42
N SER A 10 -53.16 -26.87 -16.25
CA SER A 10 -53.84 -27.32 -15.02
C SER A 10 -53.00 -28.22 -14.11
N LEU A 11 -52.84 -27.75 -12.86
CA LEU A 11 -52.27 -28.41 -11.68
C LEU A 11 -52.78 -29.84 -11.43
N PRO A 12 -51.95 -30.76 -10.94
CA PRO A 12 -52.39 -31.90 -10.16
C PRO A 12 -52.25 -31.66 -8.65
N LYS A 13 -53.24 -32.24 -7.95
CA LYS A 13 -53.53 -32.16 -6.52
C LYS A 13 -52.62 -33.05 -5.66
N ALA A 14 -52.63 -32.72 -4.38
CA ALA A 14 -52.09 -33.45 -3.25
C ALA A 14 -52.57 -34.92 -3.16
N GLU A 15 -51.65 -35.80 -2.78
CA GLU A 15 -51.96 -37.11 -2.21
C GLU A 15 -51.71 -37.09 -0.70
N HIS A 16 -52.71 -37.61 0.00
CA HIS A 16 -52.74 -37.90 1.42
C HIS A 16 -51.86 -39.11 1.76
N LEU A 17 -51.08 -39.02 2.84
CA LEU A 17 -50.73 -40.17 3.67
C LEU A 17 -51.12 -39.87 5.12
N LEU A 18 -51.90 -40.78 5.69
CA LEU A 18 -52.59 -40.68 6.96
C LEU A 18 -51.90 -41.54 8.04
N PHE A 19 -51.95 -40.99 9.26
CA PHE A 19 -51.96 -41.60 10.59
C PHE A 19 -50.74 -42.39 11.12
N GLY A 20 -50.08 -41.75 12.09
CA GLY A 20 -49.55 -42.36 13.31
C GLY A 20 -49.67 -41.33 14.43
N GLY A 21 -50.73 -41.41 15.24
CA GLY A 21 -50.95 -40.53 16.38
C GLY A 21 -50.25 -41.05 17.61
N ASP A 22 -49.58 -40.16 18.34
CA ASP A 22 -49.47 -40.24 19.79
C ASP A 22 -49.57 -38.83 20.36
N ALA A 23 -50.49 -38.69 21.31
CA ALA A 23 -50.82 -37.44 21.97
C ALA A 23 -49.69 -37.03 22.92
N PHE A 24 -49.10 -35.87 22.69
CA PHE A 24 -48.49 -35.08 23.75
C PHE A 24 -49.04 -33.66 23.73
N THR A 25 -49.52 -33.28 24.90
CA THR A 25 -50.18 -32.04 25.29
C THR A 25 -49.37 -30.80 24.92
N GLY A 26 -50.07 -29.75 24.48
CA GLY A 26 -49.49 -28.57 23.88
C GLY A 26 -48.41 -27.86 24.71
N SER A 27 -47.34 -27.49 24.01
CA SER A 27 -46.55 -26.30 24.30
C SER A 27 -46.81 -25.31 23.17
N ALA A 28 -47.33 -24.12 23.51
CA ALA A 28 -47.39 -23.01 22.56
C ALA A 28 -45.99 -22.79 21.98
N SER A 29 -45.82 -22.92 20.66
CA SER A 29 -44.67 -22.33 20.00
C SER A 29 -44.88 -20.82 20.10
N SER A 30 -44.20 -20.16 21.03
CA SER A 30 -44.13 -18.71 21.06
C SER A 30 -43.41 -18.26 19.78
N SER A 31 -44.17 -17.95 18.73
CA SER A 31 -43.63 -17.21 17.60
C SER A 31 -43.09 -15.90 18.15
N LEU A 32 -41.80 -15.64 17.94
CA LEU A 32 -41.20 -14.38 18.35
C LEU A 32 -42.00 -13.21 17.73
N PRO A 33 -42.24 -12.12 18.49
CA PRO A 33 -43.00 -10.98 17.98
C PRO A 33 -42.34 -10.40 16.72
N VAL A 34 -43.17 -9.99 15.75
CA VAL A 34 -42.70 -9.39 14.49
C VAL A 34 -42.49 -7.89 14.68
N VAL A 35 -41.35 -7.41 14.22
CA VAL A 35 -40.85 -6.03 14.37
C VAL A 35 -40.56 -5.47 12.99
N ASN A 36 -40.82 -4.18 12.79
CA ASN A 36 -40.49 -3.49 11.55
C ASN A 36 -39.15 -2.77 11.70
N VAL A 37 -38.20 -3.05 10.81
CA VAL A 37 -36.91 -2.37 10.74
C VAL A 37 -36.91 -1.49 9.50
N ALA A 38 -36.67 -0.20 9.68
CA ALA A 38 -36.50 0.77 8.61
C ALA A 38 -35.04 1.20 8.53
N PHE A 39 -34.40 0.96 7.39
CA PHE A 39 -33.07 1.46 7.09
C PHE A 39 -33.18 2.79 6.36
N ILE A 40 -32.44 3.78 6.84
CA ILE A 40 -32.37 5.13 6.30
C ILE A 40 -30.89 5.45 6.04
N ALA A 41 -30.55 5.86 4.82
CA ALA A 41 -29.17 6.22 4.49
C ALA A 41 -29.09 7.53 3.70
N THR A 42 -28.04 8.32 3.98
CA THR A 42 -27.70 9.57 3.27
C THR A 42 -26.44 9.36 2.44
N THR A 43 -26.54 9.47 1.12
CA THR A 43 -25.35 9.44 0.22
C THR A 43 -25.68 10.03 -1.16
N SER A 44 -24.65 10.51 -1.87
CA SER A 44 -24.76 11.13 -3.20
C SER A 44 -24.69 10.09 -4.33
N PHE A 45 -25.51 10.24 -5.37
CA PHE A 45 -25.61 9.29 -6.50
C PHE A 45 -25.60 9.97 -7.86
N ALA A 46 -25.20 9.21 -8.88
CA ALA A 46 -25.41 9.55 -10.28
C ALA A 46 -26.74 8.99 -10.79
N TRP A 47 -27.26 9.55 -11.88
CA TRP A 47 -28.49 9.08 -12.53
C TRP A 47 -28.33 7.61 -12.99
N GLY A 48 -29.36 6.78 -12.79
CA GLY A 48 -29.33 5.33 -13.12
C GLY A 48 -28.69 4.43 -12.05
N GLN A 49 -28.46 4.96 -10.84
CA GLN A 49 -27.96 4.18 -9.70
C GLN A 49 -29.07 3.96 -8.66
N SER A 50 -29.09 2.78 -8.03
CA SER A 50 -29.97 2.44 -6.91
C SER A 50 -29.20 1.91 -5.71
N LEU A 51 -29.77 2.00 -4.51
CA LEU A 51 -29.17 1.52 -3.27
C LEU A 51 -29.83 0.21 -2.80
N VAL A 52 -29.02 -0.77 -2.42
CA VAL A 52 -29.46 -2.09 -1.94
C VAL A 52 -28.69 -2.47 -0.67
N ILE A 53 -29.40 -3.03 0.30
CA ILE A 53 -28.80 -3.68 1.48
C ILE A 53 -28.76 -5.18 1.24
N ALA A 54 -27.58 -5.79 1.39
CA ALA A 54 -27.46 -7.24 1.46
C ALA A 54 -26.81 -7.66 2.78
N GLY A 55 -27.32 -8.73 3.38
CA GLY A 55 -26.85 -9.20 4.68
C GLY A 55 -26.90 -10.72 4.84
N SER A 56 -26.40 -11.22 5.96
CA SER A 56 -26.21 -12.65 6.24
C SER A 56 -27.52 -13.43 6.28
N GLU A 57 -28.59 -12.80 6.75
CA GLU A 57 -29.90 -13.44 6.89
C GLU A 57 -30.73 -13.41 5.60
N PRO A 58 -31.64 -14.39 5.38
CA PRO A 58 -32.49 -14.45 4.19
C PRO A 58 -33.35 -13.20 3.98
N ALA A 59 -33.77 -12.54 5.07
CA ALA A 59 -34.54 -11.29 5.01
C ALA A 59 -33.78 -10.15 4.31
N LEU A 60 -32.44 -10.23 4.26
CA LEU A 60 -31.55 -9.31 3.54
C LEU A 60 -30.80 -10.02 2.41
N GLY A 61 -31.31 -11.15 1.92
CA GLY A 61 -30.81 -11.82 0.72
C GLY A 61 -29.60 -12.74 0.90
N SER A 62 -29.16 -13.05 2.12
CA SER A 62 -28.02 -13.97 2.38
C SER A 62 -26.76 -13.66 1.55
N TRP A 63 -26.35 -12.40 1.57
CA TRP A 63 -25.24 -11.81 0.79
C TRP A 63 -25.41 -11.81 -0.74
N ASN A 64 -26.56 -12.24 -1.26
CA ASN A 64 -26.91 -12.07 -2.67
C ASN A 64 -27.52 -10.68 -2.91
N VAL A 65 -26.73 -9.76 -3.45
CA VAL A 65 -27.16 -8.37 -3.73
C VAL A 65 -28.40 -8.30 -4.62
N LYS A 66 -28.58 -9.23 -5.57
CA LYS A 66 -29.78 -9.24 -6.43
C LYS A 66 -31.06 -9.54 -5.63
N GLN A 67 -30.93 -10.26 -4.52
CA GLN A 67 -31.99 -10.59 -3.57
C GLN A 67 -32.01 -9.67 -2.33
N GLY A 68 -31.08 -8.71 -2.25
CA GLY A 68 -31.02 -7.74 -1.16
C GLY A 68 -32.21 -6.79 -1.12
N LEU A 69 -32.40 -6.16 0.03
CA LEU A 69 -33.44 -5.17 0.29
C LEU A 69 -33.12 -3.89 -0.52
N ALA A 70 -33.94 -3.58 -1.53
CA ALA A 70 -33.81 -2.34 -2.29
C ALA A 70 -34.35 -1.15 -1.48
N LEU A 71 -33.63 -0.04 -1.51
CA LEU A 71 -34.02 1.22 -0.89
C LEU A 71 -34.60 2.15 -1.95
N SER A 72 -35.58 2.96 -1.55
CA SER A 72 -36.23 3.95 -2.39
C SER A 72 -35.80 5.36 -1.97
N PRO A 73 -35.54 6.27 -2.92
CA PRO A 73 -35.25 7.67 -2.60
C PRO A 73 -36.52 8.37 -2.12
N VAL A 74 -36.43 9.08 -1.00
CA VAL A 74 -37.49 9.88 -0.38
C VAL A 74 -36.92 11.26 -0.08
N HIS A 75 -37.65 12.33 -0.39
CA HIS A 75 -37.26 13.67 0.02
C HIS A 75 -37.80 13.91 1.43
N GLN A 76 -36.91 14.25 2.36
CA GLN A 76 -37.27 14.74 3.68
C GLN A 76 -36.74 16.18 3.79
N ASP A 77 -37.66 17.13 3.87
CA ASP A 77 -37.38 18.57 3.72
C ASP A 77 -36.60 18.92 2.44
N ASN A 78 -35.34 19.37 2.57
CA ASN A 78 -34.44 19.71 1.46
C ASN A 78 -33.39 18.63 1.16
N GLU A 79 -33.42 17.49 1.86
CA GLU A 79 -32.45 16.41 1.71
C GLU A 79 -33.06 15.16 1.06
N LEU A 80 -32.27 14.51 0.20
CA LEU A 80 -32.62 13.23 -0.41
C LEU A 80 -32.09 12.09 0.46
N ILE A 81 -33.00 11.31 1.05
CA ILE A 81 -32.66 10.13 1.86
C ILE A 81 -33.11 8.85 1.16
N TRP A 82 -32.47 7.72 1.47
CA TRP A 82 -32.85 6.41 0.94
C TRP A 82 -33.46 5.57 2.04
N CYS A 83 -34.67 5.03 1.81
CA CYS A 83 -35.44 4.31 2.81
C CYS A 83 -35.82 2.90 2.32
N GLY A 84 -35.61 1.89 3.16
CA GLY A 84 -35.99 0.50 2.91
C GLY A 84 -36.53 -0.13 4.19
N ARG A 85 -37.55 -0.99 4.08
CA ARG A 85 -38.21 -1.60 5.26
C ARG A 85 -38.29 -3.11 5.15
N VAL A 86 -38.07 -3.79 6.26
CA VAL A 86 -38.19 -5.24 6.39
C VAL A 86 -38.84 -5.61 7.72
N SER A 87 -39.71 -6.62 7.72
CA SER A 87 -40.32 -7.16 8.93
C SER A 87 -39.58 -8.43 9.34
N VAL A 88 -39.12 -8.47 10.60
CA VAL A 88 -38.28 -9.56 11.14
C VAL A 88 -38.74 -9.96 12.53
N ALA A 89 -38.32 -11.13 13.01
CA ALA A 89 -38.59 -11.56 14.39
C ALA A 89 -37.78 -10.72 15.39
N SER A 90 -38.27 -10.54 16.62
CA SER A 90 -37.60 -9.72 17.65
C SER A 90 -36.20 -10.16 18.06
N GLY A 91 -35.82 -11.42 17.80
CA GLY A 91 -34.46 -11.93 17.99
C GLY A 91 -33.54 -11.80 16.77
N PHE A 92 -33.95 -11.04 15.74
CA PHE A 92 -33.21 -10.93 14.49
C PHE A 92 -31.83 -10.29 14.71
N THR A 93 -30.81 -11.00 14.27
CA THR A 93 -29.43 -10.50 14.17
C THR A 93 -28.94 -10.75 12.77
N SER A 94 -28.32 -9.75 12.14
CA SER A 94 -27.80 -9.90 10.79
C SER A 94 -26.56 -9.03 10.62
N GLU A 95 -25.56 -9.53 9.93
CA GLU A 95 -24.53 -8.67 9.35
C GLU A 95 -25.03 -8.14 8.02
N TYR A 96 -24.79 -6.87 7.69
CA TYR A 96 -25.27 -6.26 6.45
C TYR A 96 -24.29 -5.22 5.90
N ASN A 97 -24.46 -4.86 4.64
CA ASN A 97 -23.69 -3.81 3.96
C ASN A 97 -24.55 -3.13 2.90
N TYR A 98 -24.22 -1.88 2.59
CA TYR A 98 -24.83 -1.16 1.48
C TYR A 98 -24.09 -1.40 0.16
N TYR A 99 -24.85 -1.46 -0.93
CA TYR A 99 -24.37 -1.65 -2.31
C TYR A 99 -25.09 -0.67 -3.23
N VAL A 100 -24.33 0.03 -4.05
CA VAL A 100 -24.87 0.81 -5.16
C VAL A 100 -24.84 -0.05 -6.40
N VAL A 101 -25.97 -0.12 -7.07
CA VAL A 101 -26.17 -1.01 -8.21
C VAL A 101 -26.71 -0.25 -9.42
N ASP A 102 -26.50 -0.83 -10.60
CA ASP A 102 -27.19 -0.41 -11.82
C ASP A 102 -28.65 -0.93 -11.86
N ASP A 103 -29.38 -0.59 -12.92
CA ASP A 103 -30.76 -1.03 -13.15
C ASP A 103 -30.91 -2.58 -13.20
N ASN A 104 -29.84 -3.31 -13.49
CA ASN A 104 -29.81 -4.77 -13.54
C ASN A 104 -29.36 -5.41 -12.21
N LYS A 105 -29.23 -4.60 -11.16
CA LYS A 105 -28.67 -4.98 -9.85
C LYS A 105 -27.23 -5.52 -9.93
N ASN A 106 -26.45 -5.11 -10.91
CA ASN A 106 -25.01 -5.36 -10.91
C ASN A 106 -24.34 -4.37 -9.95
N VAL A 107 -23.43 -4.86 -9.11
CA VAL A 107 -22.74 -4.03 -8.12
C VAL A 107 -21.80 -3.06 -8.82
N LEU A 108 -22.03 -1.76 -8.60
CA LEU A 108 -21.17 -0.67 -9.09
C LEU A 108 -20.15 -0.27 -8.02
N ARG A 109 -20.60 -0.14 -6.77
CA ARG A 109 -19.76 0.09 -5.58
C ARG A 109 -20.41 -0.53 -4.34
N SER A 110 -19.61 -0.88 -3.35
CA SER A 110 -20.09 -1.32 -2.03
C SER A 110 -19.57 -0.38 -0.95
N GLU A 111 -20.29 -0.28 0.16
CA GLU A 111 -19.82 0.39 1.36
C GLU A 111 -18.52 -0.25 1.86
N SER A 112 -17.57 0.59 2.27
CA SER A 112 -16.24 0.22 2.75
C SER A 112 -16.26 -0.03 4.25
N GLY A 113 -15.29 -0.82 4.76
CA GLY A 113 -15.17 -1.11 6.19
C GLY A 113 -15.69 -2.50 6.58
N GLU A 114 -15.83 -2.72 7.89
CA GLU A 114 -16.40 -3.97 8.42
C GLU A 114 -17.91 -4.03 8.14
N LYS A 115 -18.43 -5.26 7.96
CA LYS A 115 -19.87 -5.45 7.79
C LYS A 115 -20.60 -4.95 9.02
N ARG A 116 -21.64 -4.14 8.81
CA ARG A 116 -22.47 -3.61 9.90
C ARG A 116 -23.17 -4.76 10.59
N LYS A 117 -23.25 -4.70 11.91
CA LYS A 117 -23.98 -5.69 12.69
C LYS A 117 -25.29 -5.10 13.18
N LEU A 118 -26.41 -5.65 12.72
CA LEU A 118 -27.73 -5.35 13.25
C LEU A 118 -28.01 -6.29 14.42
N VAL A 119 -28.21 -5.71 15.60
CA VAL A 119 -28.78 -6.38 16.76
C VAL A 119 -29.97 -5.54 17.20
N LEU A 120 -31.14 -6.15 17.23
CA LEU A 120 -32.34 -5.46 17.69
C LEU A 120 -32.24 -5.14 19.20
N PRO A 121 -32.61 -3.91 19.63
CA PRO A 121 -32.64 -3.53 21.04
C PRO A 121 -33.42 -4.50 21.96
N GLU A 122 -32.98 -4.64 23.20
CA GLU A 122 -33.75 -5.36 24.23
C GLU A 122 -35.04 -4.59 24.57
N GLY A 123 -36.14 -5.31 24.83
CA GLY A 123 -37.43 -4.72 25.24
C GLY A 123 -38.39 -4.38 24.09
N ILE A 124 -38.09 -4.78 22.85
CA ILE A 124 -38.97 -4.60 21.70
C ILE A 124 -40.27 -5.41 21.82
N GLN A 125 -41.39 -4.78 21.45
CA GLN A 125 -42.73 -5.32 21.42
C GLN A 125 -43.21 -5.60 19.99
N GLU A 126 -44.26 -6.39 19.86
CA GLU A 126 -44.86 -6.69 18.55
C GLU A 126 -45.38 -5.41 17.87
N GLY A 127 -44.99 -5.21 16.61
CA GLY A 127 -45.40 -4.06 15.81
C GLY A 127 -44.54 -2.80 15.97
N ASP A 128 -43.58 -2.78 16.90
CA ASP A 128 -42.64 -1.67 17.06
C ASP A 128 -41.87 -1.38 15.75
N LEU A 129 -41.53 -0.11 15.57
CA LEU A 129 -40.67 0.37 14.49
C LEU A 129 -39.28 0.72 15.04
N VAL A 130 -38.26 0.07 14.49
CA VAL A 130 -36.84 0.37 14.73
C VAL A 130 -36.30 1.08 13.50
N GLU A 131 -35.87 2.33 13.66
CA GLU A 131 -35.17 3.08 12.62
C GLU A 131 -33.66 2.90 12.78
N ILE A 132 -33.01 2.43 11.72
CA ILE A 132 -31.56 2.39 11.58
C ILE A 132 -31.18 3.50 10.61
N ARG A 133 -30.55 4.57 11.10
CA ARG A 133 -30.04 5.66 10.26
C ARG A 133 -28.53 5.51 10.11
N ASP A 134 -28.11 5.08 8.94
CA ASP A 134 -26.71 4.82 8.62
C ASP A 134 -26.14 5.92 7.73
N TRP A 135 -24.98 6.45 8.12
CA TRP A 135 -24.14 7.20 7.21
C TRP A 135 -23.33 6.24 6.34
N TRP A 136 -23.27 6.48 5.03
CA TRP A 136 -22.45 5.68 4.13
C TRP A 136 -20.97 5.76 4.54
N GLN A 137 -20.35 4.62 4.86
CA GLN A 137 -18.92 4.56 5.18
C GLN A 137 -18.07 4.54 3.90
N ASP A 138 -17.23 5.56 3.76
CA ASP A 138 -16.20 5.57 2.72
C ASP A 138 -14.92 4.87 3.19
N ALA A 139 -14.05 4.55 2.23
CA ALA A 139 -12.80 3.87 2.53
C ALA A 139 -11.83 4.74 3.34
N SER A 140 -12.00 6.07 3.35
CA SER A 140 -11.17 7.01 4.10
C SER A 140 -11.46 6.96 5.61
N GLU A 141 -12.72 6.71 5.99
CA GLU A 141 -13.11 6.51 7.40
C GLU A 141 -12.52 5.21 7.97
N ALA A 142 -12.46 4.15 7.16
CA ALA A 142 -11.90 2.87 7.56
C ALA A 142 -10.38 2.92 7.83
N LEU A 143 -9.67 3.96 7.36
CA LEU A 143 -8.21 4.08 7.54
C LEU A 143 -7.84 4.25 8.99
N PHE A 144 -8.66 4.94 9.77
CA PHE A 144 -8.38 5.17 11.19
C PHE A 144 -8.48 3.88 12.03
N LEU A 145 -9.10 2.84 11.48
CA LEU A 145 -9.15 1.50 12.08
C LEU A 145 -7.91 0.66 11.76
N ARG A 146 -7.08 1.09 10.79
CA ARG A 146 -5.80 0.42 10.47
C ARG A 146 -4.80 0.63 11.60
N SER A 147 -3.91 -0.34 11.75
CA SER A 147 -2.91 -0.43 12.83
C SER A 147 -2.03 0.82 12.97
N ALA A 148 -1.75 1.54 11.88
CA ALA A 148 -1.06 2.84 11.93
C ALA A 148 -1.79 3.82 12.87
N PHE A 149 -3.11 3.90 12.79
CA PHE A 149 -3.91 4.77 13.64
C PHE A 149 -4.33 4.07 14.93
N LYS A 150 -4.96 2.91 14.82
CA LYS A 150 -5.47 2.11 15.96
C LYS A 150 -4.39 1.74 16.97
N ASN A 151 -3.27 1.19 16.52
CA ASN A 151 -2.23 0.64 17.41
C ASN A 151 -1.13 1.66 17.74
N VAL A 152 -0.93 2.70 16.92
CA VAL A 152 0.11 3.72 17.14
C VAL A 152 -0.49 5.05 17.56
N ILE A 153 -1.11 5.81 16.65
CA ILE A 153 -1.51 7.20 16.91
C ILE A 153 -2.56 7.29 18.03
N PHE A 154 -3.60 6.45 17.97
CA PHE A 154 -4.74 6.48 18.87
C PHE A 154 -4.71 5.42 19.96
N SER A 155 -3.64 4.62 20.08
CA SER A 155 -3.60 3.60 21.13
C SER A 155 -3.70 4.22 22.53
N ALA A 156 -4.56 3.65 23.38
CA ALA A 156 -4.74 4.11 24.74
C ALA A 156 -3.44 3.97 25.55
N THR A 157 -3.14 4.95 26.40
CA THR A 157 -2.18 4.75 27.48
C THR A 157 -2.75 3.71 28.45
N GLU A 158 -1.95 2.74 28.88
CA GLU A 158 -2.37 1.59 29.71
C GLU A 158 -3.17 1.92 30.99
N ASN A 159 -3.23 3.18 31.41
CA ASN A 159 -3.98 3.66 32.58
C ASN A 159 -5.50 3.81 32.38
N GLY A 160 -6.07 3.41 31.24
CA GLY A 160 -7.44 3.74 30.85
C GLY A 160 -8.34 2.57 30.45
N LYS A 161 -8.07 1.32 30.87
CA LYS A 161 -9.05 0.23 30.71
C LYS A 161 -10.25 0.49 31.64
N LYS A 162 -11.15 1.38 31.24
CA LYS A 162 -12.54 1.32 31.69
C LYS A 162 -13.17 0.19 30.88
N GLU A 163 -13.56 -0.89 31.57
CA GLU A 163 -14.43 -1.89 30.96
C GLU A 163 -15.68 -1.19 30.41
N PRO A 164 -16.17 -1.61 29.23
CA PRO A 164 -17.45 -1.12 28.73
C PRO A 164 -18.51 -1.47 29.78
N GLN A 165 -19.04 -0.47 30.46
CA GLN A 165 -20.28 -0.66 31.21
C GLN A 165 -21.37 -0.87 30.17
N SER A 166 -21.96 -2.06 30.14
CA SER A 166 -23.24 -2.24 29.48
C SER A 166 -24.21 -1.28 30.15
N VAL A 167 -24.67 -0.27 29.41
CA VAL A 167 -25.88 0.46 29.80
C VAL A 167 -27.02 -0.53 29.59
N SER A 168 -27.27 -1.36 30.59
CA SER A 168 -28.56 -2.01 30.73
C SER A 168 -29.57 -0.88 30.88
N ILE A 169 -30.54 -0.81 29.97
CA ILE A 169 -31.67 0.11 30.10
C ILE A 169 -32.53 -0.40 31.27
N ASN A 170 -32.04 -0.20 32.50
CA ASN A 170 -32.69 -0.62 33.74
C ASN A 170 -33.70 0.43 34.20
N LYS A 171 -34.52 0.93 33.28
CA LYS A 171 -35.70 1.74 33.59
C LYS A 171 -36.88 1.23 32.77
N SER A 172 -38.01 1.07 33.46
CA SER A 172 -39.34 0.93 32.85
C SER A 172 -39.55 2.09 31.88
N LEU A 173 -39.34 1.85 30.58
CA LEU A 173 -39.64 2.82 29.52
C LEU A 173 -41.17 2.96 29.42
N ASP A 174 -41.67 4.19 29.41
CA ASP A 174 -43.07 4.45 29.15
C ASP A 174 -43.40 4.15 27.67
N PRO A 175 -44.65 3.79 27.31
CA PRO A 175 -45.02 3.45 25.92
C PRO A 175 -44.77 4.55 24.88
N GLU A 176 -44.65 5.80 25.33
CA GLU A 176 -44.44 7.00 24.50
C GLU A 176 -42.96 7.43 24.41
N ASP A 177 -42.04 6.74 25.10
CA ASP A 177 -40.62 7.08 25.08
C ASP A 177 -39.96 6.66 23.76
N ILE A 178 -39.17 7.57 23.16
CA ILE A 178 -38.30 7.27 22.02
C ILE A 178 -36.87 7.05 22.54
N VAL A 179 -36.31 5.89 22.25
CA VAL A 179 -34.93 5.56 22.62
C VAL A 179 -34.01 5.84 21.45
N VAL A 180 -33.08 6.79 21.63
CA VAL A 180 -32.05 7.11 20.63
C VAL A 180 -30.70 6.52 21.05
N GLN A 181 -30.13 5.67 20.22
CA GLN A 181 -28.82 5.06 20.42
C GLN A 181 -27.84 5.57 19.37
N PHE A 182 -26.74 6.20 19.81
CA PHE A 182 -25.63 6.57 18.93
C PHE A 182 -24.59 5.45 18.86
N VAL A 183 -24.18 5.10 17.64
CA VAL A 183 -23.11 4.15 17.34
C VAL A 183 -21.99 4.92 16.63
N ILE A 184 -20.88 5.16 17.32
CA ILE A 184 -19.72 5.89 16.79
C ILE A 184 -18.54 4.93 16.67
N SER A 185 -17.97 4.84 15.47
CA SER A 185 -16.76 4.05 15.22
C SER A 185 -15.52 4.88 15.57
N CYS A 186 -14.89 4.59 16.72
CA CYS A 186 -13.70 5.33 17.17
C CYS A 186 -12.52 4.37 17.44
N PRO A 187 -11.32 4.61 16.89
CA PRO A 187 -10.15 3.74 17.12
C PRO A 187 -9.72 3.63 18.58
N ARG A 188 -10.08 4.60 19.44
CA ARG A 188 -9.81 4.56 20.89
C ARG A 188 -10.74 3.63 21.66
N LEU A 189 -11.84 3.22 21.04
CA LEU A 189 -12.93 2.51 21.67
C LEU A 189 -13.09 1.18 20.94
N GLY A 190 -12.71 0.07 21.59
CA GLY A 190 -12.94 -1.26 21.02
C GLY A 190 -14.42 -1.47 20.68
N SER A 191 -14.68 -2.37 19.73
CA SER A 191 -16.03 -2.80 19.32
C SER A 191 -16.92 -3.02 20.56
N GLY A 192 -17.98 -2.23 20.72
CA GLY A 192 -18.93 -2.32 21.83
C GLY A 192 -18.88 -1.19 22.88
N SER A 193 -18.15 -0.10 22.64
CA SER A 193 -18.15 1.05 23.56
C SER A 193 -19.23 2.07 23.19
N THR A 194 -20.11 2.42 24.14
CA THR A 194 -21.11 3.49 24.01
C THR A 194 -20.59 4.80 24.61
N TYR A 195 -20.89 5.92 23.96
CA TYR A 195 -20.54 7.26 24.44
C TYR A 195 -21.56 7.74 25.48
N CYS A 196 -21.07 8.35 26.56
CA CYS A 196 -21.87 9.19 27.46
C CYS A 196 -21.07 10.46 27.78
N GLN A 197 -21.63 11.63 27.45
CA GLN A 197 -21.06 12.91 27.87
C GLN A 197 -21.59 13.27 29.26
N ILE A 198 -20.68 13.51 30.21
CA ILE A 198 -20.99 14.19 31.46
C ILE A 198 -19.98 15.33 31.64
N SER A 199 -20.45 16.59 31.70
CA SER A 199 -20.43 17.36 32.94
C SER A 199 -21.10 18.74 32.79
N GLN A 200 -21.69 19.24 33.88
CA GLN A 200 -22.00 20.67 34.07
C GLN A 200 -20.81 21.47 34.63
N ALA A 201 -19.65 20.86 34.87
CA ALA A 201 -18.42 21.55 35.27
C ALA A 201 -17.17 20.64 35.11
N GLY A 202 -16.50 20.75 33.96
CA GLY A 202 -15.07 20.48 33.71
C GLY A 202 -14.54 19.06 33.95
N GLY A 203 -14.29 18.22 32.94
CA GLY A 203 -14.35 18.45 31.50
C GLY A 203 -14.18 17.17 30.69
N SER A 204 -14.68 17.21 29.46
CA SER A 204 -14.44 16.26 28.37
C SER A 204 -14.81 16.89 27.02
N SER A 205 -13.96 16.76 26.00
CA SER A 205 -14.34 16.43 24.61
C SER A 205 -13.10 16.09 23.75
N LEU A 206 -13.31 15.25 22.72
CA LEU A 206 -12.33 14.88 21.67
C LEU A 206 -12.91 15.03 20.25
N GLU A 207 -14.19 15.39 20.13
CA GLU A 207 -14.81 15.76 18.88
C GLU A 207 -14.81 17.30 18.83
N LEU A 208 -14.19 17.85 17.79
CA LEU A 208 -14.26 19.26 17.43
C LEU A 208 -15.27 19.35 16.28
N GLY A 209 -16.09 20.40 16.27
CA GLY A 209 -17.12 20.60 15.25
C GLY A 209 -18.49 20.87 15.83
N LEU A 210 -19.49 20.91 14.94
CA LEU A 210 -20.88 21.16 15.29
C LEU A 210 -21.47 19.98 16.07
N ASN A 211 -22.43 20.26 16.95
CA ASN A 211 -23.19 19.23 17.65
C ASN A 211 -23.87 18.29 16.64
N ARG A 212 -24.00 17.00 17.01
CA ARG A 212 -24.83 16.05 16.26
C ARG A 212 -26.29 16.42 16.49
N GLU A 213 -26.97 16.84 15.43
CA GLU A 213 -28.41 17.13 15.44
C GLU A 213 -29.19 15.89 14.95
N VAL A 214 -30.33 15.62 15.58
CA VAL A 214 -31.20 14.48 15.24
C VAL A 214 -32.62 14.99 15.10
N ASP A 215 -33.13 15.00 13.87
CA ASP A 215 -34.50 15.36 13.59
C ASP A 215 -35.41 14.13 13.68
N ILE A 216 -36.33 14.16 14.65
CA ILE A 216 -37.38 13.14 14.81
C ILE A 216 -38.70 13.79 14.39
N ASP A 217 -39.30 13.29 13.32
CA ASP A 217 -40.61 13.74 12.88
C ASP A 217 -41.71 13.22 13.83
N LEU A 218 -42.07 14.05 14.80
CA LEU A 218 -43.11 13.77 15.78
C LEU A 218 -44.54 13.83 15.17
N SER A 219 -44.69 14.28 13.92
CA SER A 219 -46.00 14.42 13.25
C SER A 219 -46.47 13.12 12.56
N SER A 220 -45.60 12.12 12.42
CA SER A 220 -45.93 10.83 11.82
C SER A 220 -46.80 9.97 12.76
N PRO A 221 -47.89 9.34 12.27
CA PRO A 221 -48.75 8.46 13.06
C PRO A 221 -48.11 7.11 13.45
N LYS A 222 -46.89 6.81 12.94
CA LYS A 222 -46.09 5.65 13.33
C LYS A 222 -44.71 6.12 13.76
N GLN A 223 -44.61 6.59 14.99
CA GLN A 223 -43.34 7.06 15.55
C GLN A 223 -42.38 5.88 15.76
N PRO A 224 -41.08 6.05 15.46
CA PRO A 224 -40.09 5.04 15.78
C PRO A 224 -39.91 4.98 17.30
N ARG A 225 -40.04 3.79 17.87
CA ARG A 225 -39.79 3.59 19.31
C ARG A 225 -38.29 3.53 19.61
N PHE A 226 -37.52 3.02 18.66
CA PHE A 226 -36.07 2.94 18.73
C PHE A 226 -35.46 3.57 17.48
N VAL A 227 -34.50 4.49 17.69
CA VAL A 227 -33.70 5.09 16.63
C VAL A 227 -32.23 4.77 16.90
N VAL A 228 -31.61 3.99 16.02
CA VAL A 228 -30.18 3.68 16.05
C VAL A 228 -29.50 4.53 15.00
N LEU A 229 -28.61 5.42 15.42
CA LEU A 229 -27.86 6.33 14.57
C LEU A 229 -26.42 5.85 14.44
N SER A 230 -26.05 5.36 13.27
CA SER A 230 -24.65 5.07 12.93
C SER A 230 -24.07 6.22 12.11
N ASP A 231 -23.57 7.21 12.83
CA ASP A 231 -23.13 8.50 12.29
C ASP A 231 -21.60 8.51 12.10
N GLY A 232 -21.09 7.50 11.38
CA GLY A 232 -19.72 7.43 10.86
C GLY A 232 -18.59 7.55 11.90
N ALA A 233 -17.44 8.08 11.43
CA ALA A 233 -16.26 8.38 12.24
C ALA A 233 -16.40 9.69 13.06
N LEU A 234 -15.33 10.10 13.76
CA LEU A 234 -15.25 11.37 14.49
C LEU A 234 -15.34 12.58 13.53
N ARG A 235 -16.24 13.54 13.81
CA ARG A 235 -16.31 14.82 13.08
C ARG A 235 -15.03 15.64 13.39
N ASP A 236 -14.45 16.25 12.35
CA ASP A 236 -13.09 16.83 12.26
C ASP A 236 -11.90 15.85 12.21
N THR A 237 -11.93 14.95 11.23
CA THR A 237 -10.71 14.44 10.58
C THR A 237 -10.63 15.01 9.17
N PRO A 238 -9.49 15.63 8.84
CA PRO A 238 -8.38 14.80 8.45
C PRO A 238 -7.17 14.95 9.38
N TRP A 239 -6.76 13.86 10.05
CA TRP A 239 -5.48 13.83 10.78
C TRP A 239 -4.33 13.99 9.79
N ARG A 240 -3.38 14.89 10.07
CA ARG A 240 -2.20 15.08 9.23
C ARG A 240 -0.93 14.78 10.02
N GLY A 241 -0.01 14.06 9.39
CA GLY A 241 1.27 13.67 9.98
C GLY A 241 2.46 14.11 9.14
N ALA A 242 3.62 14.15 9.76
CA ALA A 242 4.90 14.35 9.09
C ALA A 242 5.86 13.19 9.41
N GLY A 243 6.78 12.89 8.50
CA GLY A 243 7.74 11.80 8.67
C GLY A 243 9.01 12.01 7.87
N VAL A 244 9.96 11.09 8.07
CA VAL A 244 11.24 11.05 7.36
C VAL A 244 11.35 9.72 6.61
N ALA A 245 11.85 9.76 5.38
CA ALA A 245 12.23 8.58 4.62
C ALA A 245 13.76 8.46 4.59
N VAL A 246 14.29 7.29 4.95
CA VAL A 246 15.72 7.00 4.82
C VAL A 246 15.93 5.50 4.60
N PRO A 247 16.79 5.09 3.67
CA PRO A 247 17.23 3.70 3.60
C PRO A 247 18.15 3.38 4.77
N VAL A 248 17.93 2.26 5.48
CA VAL A 248 18.71 1.95 6.69
C VAL A 248 20.18 1.83 6.44
N PHE A 249 20.57 1.25 5.30
CA PHE A 249 21.99 1.11 4.98
C PHE A 249 22.72 2.47 4.98
N SER A 250 22.01 3.56 4.68
CA SER A 250 22.60 4.89 4.59
C SER A 250 22.75 5.59 5.94
N ILE A 251 22.06 5.12 6.99
CA ILE A 251 22.12 5.74 8.31
C ILE A 251 23.55 5.63 8.86
N ARG A 252 23.95 6.67 9.59
CA ARG A 252 25.21 6.72 10.32
C ARG A 252 24.95 6.98 11.79
N SER A 253 25.50 6.17 12.67
CA SER A 253 25.43 6.37 14.12
C SER A 253 26.78 6.15 14.77
N ASP A 254 26.89 6.58 16.03
CA ASP A 254 28.10 6.35 16.79
C ASP A 254 28.28 4.87 17.12
N GLU A 255 27.28 4.00 17.04
CA GLU A 255 27.37 2.57 17.37
C GLU A 255 27.38 1.63 16.17
N ASP A 256 27.19 2.15 14.95
CA ASP A 256 27.14 1.34 13.74
C ASP A 256 28.48 0.67 13.40
N LEU A 257 28.44 -0.27 12.45
CA LEU A 257 29.62 -0.94 11.90
C LEU A 257 29.76 -0.69 10.40
N GLY A 258 29.83 0.59 9.99
CA GLY A 258 30.03 1.02 8.60
C GLY A 258 28.76 1.02 7.73
N VAL A 259 27.63 0.68 8.33
CA VAL A 259 26.29 0.63 7.72
C VAL A 259 25.25 0.78 8.83
N GLY A 260 24.17 1.50 8.58
CA GLY A 260 23.07 1.57 9.54
C GLY A 260 22.41 0.20 9.78
N GLU A 261 21.89 0.01 10.98
CA GLU A 261 21.36 -1.26 11.50
C GLU A 261 19.99 -1.08 12.17
N PHE A 262 19.31 -2.18 12.49
CA PHE A 262 17.96 -2.10 13.08
C PHE A 262 17.90 -1.39 14.43
N LEU A 263 18.98 -1.38 15.21
CA LEU A 263 18.99 -0.68 16.48
C LEU A 263 19.31 0.81 16.34
N ASP A 264 19.88 1.27 15.22
CA ASP A 264 19.98 2.70 14.89
C ASP A 264 18.61 3.33 14.64
N LEU A 265 17.63 2.49 14.29
CA LEU A 265 16.25 2.92 14.21
C LEU A 265 15.76 3.48 15.55
N LYS A 266 16.29 3.09 16.71
CA LYS A 266 15.86 3.77 17.95
C LYS A 266 16.26 5.25 18.00
N LEU A 267 17.28 5.65 17.23
CA LEU A 267 17.79 7.01 17.11
C LEU A 267 17.09 7.82 15.99
N LEU A 268 16.45 7.16 15.02
CA LEU A 268 15.76 7.80 13.86
C LEU A 268 14.40 7.20 13.47
N VAL A 269 14.34 5.87 13.50
CA VAL A 269 13.27 4.88 13.23
C VAL A 269 12.86 4.62 11.76
N ASP A 270 13.14 3.38 11.27
CA ASP A 270 12.84 2.63 9.98
C ASP A 270 14.00 2.34 8.98
N CYS A 271 14.06 1.29 8.10
CA CYS A 271 13.82 -0.19 8.11
C CYS A 271 14.55 -1.03 6.96
N SER A 272 14.21 -2.33 6.75
CA SER A 272 14.97 -3.53 6.25
C SER A 272 15.07 -3.93 4.73
N LEU A 273 15.62 -5.13 4.40
CA LEU A 273 15.65 -5.85 3.10
C LEU A 273 15.40 -7.40 3.22
N SER A 274 14.33 -7.89 2.60
CA SER A 274 13.90 -9.27 2.23
C SER A 274 12.38 -9.41 2.46
N VAL A 275 11.69 -10.22 1.63
CA VAL A 275 10.21 -10.30 1.63
C VAL A 275 9.64 -11.10 2.79
N PHE A 276 10.44 -11.99 3.38
CA PHE A 276 10.14 -12.70 4.63
C PHE A 276 11.28 -12.63 5.63
N ALA A 277 12.50 -12.96 5.16
CA ALA A 277 13.72 -12.89 5.94
C ALA A 277 14.14 -11.42 6.14
N LEU A 278 15.15 -11.21 6.97
CA LEU A 278 15.80 -9.91 7.13
C LEU A 278 17.25 -10.00 6.64
N HIS A 279 17.76 -8.94 6.03
CA HIS A 279 19.12 -8.94 5.50
C HIS A 279 20.15 -8.93 6.64
N PRO A 280 21.14 -9.85 6.67
CA PRO A 280 22.15 -9.93 7.73
C PRO A 280 23.01 -8.66 7.90
N LEU A 281 23.08 -7.81 6.88
CA LEU A 281 23.75 -6.51 6.95
C LEU A 281 23.22 -5.63 8.09
N TYR A 282 21.94 -5.74 8.43
CA TYR A 282 21.30 -4.92 9.46
C TYR A 282 21.44 -5.47 10.89
N LEU A 283 22.19 -6.57 11.06
CA LEU A 283 22.45 -7.19 12.35
C LEU A 283 23.43 -6.35 13.16
N ARG A 284 23.02 -5.91 14.36
CA ARG A 284 23.93 -5.34 15.35
C ARG A 284 24.66 -6.44 16.10
N VAL A 285 25.93 -6.67 15.78
CA VAL A 285 26.74 -7.75 16.38
C VAL A 285 27.04 -7.52 17.86
N GLN A 286 27.08 -6.26 18.30
CA GLN A 286 27.25 -5.82 19.67
C GLN A 286 26.10 -6.27 20.59
N ALA A 287 24.92 -6.51 20.01
CA ALA A 287 23.70 -6.86 20.72
C ALA A 287 23.32 -8.33 20.55
N LEU A 288 24.26 -9.18 20.13
CA LEU A 288 24.03 -10.63 20.01
C LEU A 288 24.04 -11.33 21.37
N SER A 289 24.93 -10.92 22.27
CA SER A 289 25.11 -11.56 23.57
C SER A 289 25.59 -10.56 24.62
N ASP A 290 25.13 -10.73 25.87
CA ASP A 290 25.67 -9.96 27.01
C ASP A 290 27.08 -10.43 27.41
N ALA A 291 27.47 -11.63 26.99
CA ALA A 291 28.69 -12.31 27.40
C ALA A 291 29.77 -12.35 26.30
N ILE A 292 29.86 -11.32 25.45
CA ILE A 292 30.88 -11.25 24.38
C ILE A 292 32.30 -11.16 25.01
N PRO A 293 33.22 -12.07 24.65
CA PRO A 293 34.64 -12.03 25.06
C PRO A 293 35.38 -10.74 24.69
N ALA A 294 36.45 -10.43 25.43
CA ALA A 294 37.20 -9.18 25.26
C ALA A 294 37.88 -9.06 23.89
N ASP A 295 38.40 -10.16 23.34
CA ASP A 295 39.02 -10.22 22.01
C ASP A 295 38.02 -9.92 20.90
N ILE A 296 36.81 -10.46 20.98
CA ILE A 296 35.73 -10.17 20.02
C ILE A 296 35.26 -8.71 20.17
N LYS A 297 35.19 -8.18 21.39
CA LYS A 297 34.87 -6.75 21.61
C LYS A 297 35.92 -5.84 20.98
N GLU A 298 37.20 -6.19 21.08
CA GLU A 298 38.29 -5.43 20.44
C GLU A 298 38.19 -5.50 18.91
N GLU A 299 37.92 -6.68 18.35
CA GLU A 299 37.68 -6.87 16.91
C GLU A 299 36.53 -5.99 16.39
N ILE A 300 35.41 -5.93 17.12
CA ILE A 300 34.29 -5.03 16.80
C ILE A 300 34.75 -3.56 16.76
N GLN A 301 35.53 -3.12 17.74
CA GLN A 301 36.02 -1.73 17.80
C GLN A 301 37.00 -1.39 16.67
N GLN A 302 37.85 -2.35 16.28
CA GLN A 302 38.74 -2.20 15.13
C GLN A 302 37.94 -2.13 13.82
N ALA A 303 36.99 -3.04 13.64
CA ALA A 303 36.11 -3.09 12.48
C ALA A 303 35.31 -1.79 12.32
N LYS A 304 34.78 -1.23 13.41
CA LYS A 304 34.06 0.05 13.43
C LYS A 304 34.90 1.17 12.83
N LYS A 305 36.16 1.31 13.26
CA LYS A 305 37.08 2.34 12.73
C LYS A 305 37.41 2.11 11.26
N GLN A 306 37.57 0.86 10.85
CA GLN A 306 37.95 0.50 9.48
C GLN A 306 36.80 0.69 8.47
N LEU A 307 35.57 0.40 8.90
CA LEU A 307 34.37 0.39 8.06
C LEU A 307 33.62 1.73 8.06
N ASP A 308 34.00 2.68 8.92
CA ASP A 308 33.46 4.04 8.94
C ASP A 308 33.93 4.87 7.72
N LYS A 309 33.38 4.54 6.55
CA LYS A 309 33.74 5.10 5.25
C LYS A 309 32.72 6.13 4.75
N LYS A 310 33.09 6.85 3.69
CA LYS A 310 32.24 7.83 2.98
C LYS A 310 30.95 7.18 2.45
N ASP A 311 31.11 6.02 1.83
CA ASP A 311 30.08 5.18 1.22
C ASP A 311 30.09 3.80 1.91
N VAL A 312 28.97 3.10 1.85
CA VAL A 312 28.84 1.73 2.40
C VAL A 312 29.73 0.77 1.61
N ASP A 313 30.56 0.01 2.32
CA ASP A 313 31.33 -1.11 1.79
C ASP A 313 30.60 -2.42 2.14
N TYR A 314 29.70 -2.86 1.26
CA TYR A 314 28.78 -3.96 1.55
C TYR A 314 29.52 -5.28 1.80
N GLU A 315 30.50 -5.59 0.96
CA GLU A 315 31.23 -6.86 0.99
C GLU A 315 32.09 -6.95 2.26
N ALA A 316 32.86 -5.91 2.58
CA ALA A 316 33.69 -5.90 3.79
C ALA A 316 32.82 -5.90 5.06
N THR A 317 31.73 -5.13 5.06
CA THR A 317 30.84 -5.05 6.22
C THR A 317 30.12 -6.36 6.47
N LEU A 318 29.51 -6.97 5.44
CA LEU A 318 28.81 -8.23 5.57
C LEU A 318 29.74 -9.37 6.01
N SER A 319 30.92 -9.46 5.38
CA SER A 319 31.94 -10.47 5.74
C SER A 319 32.37 -10.33 7.21
N THR A 320 32.66 -9.10 7.65
CA THR A 320 33.06 -8.82 9.03
C THR A 320 31.97 -9.16 10.04
N LYS A 321 30.73 -8.72 9.79
CA LYS A 321 29.58 -9.01 10.67
C LYS A 321 29.31 -10.50 10.77
N LEU A 322 29.29 -11.23 9.65
CA LEU A 322 29.04 -12.67 9.66
C LEU A 322 30.17 -13.45 10.33
N SER A 323 31.42 -13.01 10.18
CA SER A 323 32.57 -13.58 10.90
C SER A 323 32.40 -13.43 12.43
N ILE A 324 32.11 -12.23 12.90
CA ILE A 324 31.89 -11.94 14.33
C ILE A 324 30.67 -12.72 14.86
N ALA A 325 29.55 -12.68 14.14
CA ALA A 325 28.34 -13.40 14.51
C ALA A 325 28.58 -14.92 14.60
N ARG A 326 29.40 -15.49 13.72
CA ARG A 326 29.75 -16.92 13.76
C ARG A 326 30.60 -17.27 14.97
N LYS A 327 31.56 -16.41 15.35
CA LYS A 327 32.34 -16.59 16.59
C LYS A 327 31.42 -16.59 17.81
N ILE A 328 30.48 -15.64 17.91
CA ILE A 328 29.52 -15.56 19.01
C ILE A 328 28.58 -16.78 19.00
N PHE A 329 28.03 -17.15 17.85
CA PHE A 329 27.20 -18.35 17.69
C PHE A 329 27.88 -19.61 18.24
N ASN A 330 29.16 -19.83 17.92
CA ASN A 330 29.89 -21.00 18.41
C ASN A 330 30.01 -21.05 19.94
N LEU A 331 29.99 -19.90 20.62
CA LEU A 331 30.05 -19.81 22.08
C LEU A 331 28.70 -20.10 22.75
N GLU A 332 27.59 -19.73 22.11
CA GLU A 332 26.27 -19.75 22.76
C GLU A 332 25.17 -20.54 22.04
N LYS A 333 25.46 -21.20 20.91
CA LYS A 333 24.46 -21.93 20.11
C LYS A 333 23.59 -22.86 20.95
N ALA A 334 24.19 -23.62 21.87
CA ALA A 334 23.45 -24.54 22.73
C ALA A 334 22.48 -23.80 23.67
N LYS A 335 22.83 -22.60 24.14
CA LYS A 335 21.97 -21.78 25.00
C LYS A 335 20.81 -21.18 24.20
N VAL A 336 21.11 -20.57 23.06
CA VAL A 336 20.10 -19.84 22.25
C VAL A 336 19.14 -20.80 21.56
N LEU A 337 19.64 -21.85 20.89
CA LEU A 337 18.80 -22.82 20.17
C LEU A 337 17.86 -23.61 21.10
N ASN A 338 18.23 -23.75 22.38
CA ASN A 338 17.38 -24.41 23.38
C ASN A 338 16.40 -23.49 24.10
N SER A 339 16.53 -22.17 23.94
CA SER A 339 15.64 -21.18 24.56
C SER A 339 14.20 -21.30 24.08
N SER A 340 13.24 -20.97 24.94
CA SER A 340 11.81 -20.99 24.59
C SER A 340 11.48 -19.98 23.50
N SER A 341 12.06 -18.78 23.56
CA SER A 341 11.86 -17.72 22.57
C SER A 341 12.36 -18.11 21.18
N PHE A 342 13.51 -18.78 21.09
CA PHE A 342 14.02 -19.29 19.81
C PHE A 342 13.14 -20.41 19.24
N LYS A 343 12.74 -21.38 20.08
CA LYS A 343 11.87 -22.49 19.66
C LYS A 343 10.51 -21.99 19.16
N GLN A 344 9.94 -21.00 19.85
CA GLN A 344 8.72 -20.33 19.41
C GLN A 344 8.93 -19.62 18.06
N PHE A 345 9.99 -18.81 17.93
CA PHE A 345 10.32 -18.14 16.68
C PHE A 345 10.48 -19.14 15.52
N LEU A 346 11.20 -20.24 15.74
CA LEU A 346 11.38 -21.27 14.72
C LEU A 346 10.05 -21.90 14.33
N SER A 347 9.22 -22.28 15.30
CA SER A 347 7.89 -22.86 15.07
C SER A 347 6.95 -21.92 14.29
N GLU A 348 6.97 -20.62 14.58
CA GLU A 348 6.12 -19.64 13.90
C GLU A 348 6.57 -19.28 12.49
N ASN A 349 7.81 -19.63 12.12
CA ASN A 349 8.44 -19.20 10.86
C ASN A 349 8.99 -20.36 10.03
N GLU A 350 8.81 -21.63 10.44
CA GLU A 350 9.51 -22.76 9.83
C GLU A 350 9.23 -22.93 8.33
N GLU A 351 8.01 -22.60 7.88
CA GLU A 351 7.58 -22.72 6.49
C GLU A 351 8.48 -21.93 5.53
N TRP A 352 8.89 -20.71 5.88
CA TRP A 352 9.80 -19.90 5.05
C TRP A 352 11.26 -19.99 5.53
N LEU A 353 11.49 -20.16 6.84
CA LEU A 353 12.82 -20.09 7.44
C LEU A 353 13.67 -21.32 7.10
N LYS A 354 13.09 -22.52 7.09
CA LYS A 354 13.81 -23.75 6.72
C LYS A 354 14.27 -23.71 5.25
N PRO A 355 13.40 -23.42 4.25
CA PRO A 355 13.84 -23.23 2.88
C PRO A 355 14.88 -22.10 2.73
N TYR A 356 14.72 -20.97 3.43
CA TYR A 356 15.66 -19.87 3.38
C TYR A 356 17.07 -20.25 3.86
N ALA A 357 17.17 -20.95 5.00
CA ALA A 357 18.47 -21.38 5.52
C ALA A 357 19.14 -22.40 4.59
N ALA A 358 18.37 -23.33 4.03
CA ALA A 358 18.86 -24.27 3.02
C ALA A 358 19.31 -23.56 1.74
N PHE A 359 18.53 -22.58 1.26
CA PHE A 359 18.87 -21.75 0.11
C PHE A 359 20.19 -21.00 0.32
N CYS A 360 20.38 -20.37 1.49
CA CYS A 360 21.63 -19.67 1.80
C CYS A 360 22.83 -20.64 1.81
N PHE A 361 22.67 -21.81 2.44
CA PHE A 361 23.70 -22.85 2.43
C PHE A 361 24.04 -23.30 1.01
N LEU A 362 23.03 -23.59 0.17
CA LEU A 362 23.24 -24.05 -1.20
C LEU A 362 23.89 -22.96 -2.07
N ARG A 363 23.44 -21.71 -1.96
CA ARG A 363 24.04 -20.56 -2.63
C ARG A 363 25.53 -20.46 -2.31
N ASP A 364 25.89 -20.54 -1.03
CA ASP A 364 27.27 -20.41 -0.59
C ASP A 364 28.10 -21.65 -0.97
N PHE A 365 27.51 -22.84 -0.94
CA PHE A 365 28.17 -24.10 -1.32
C PHE A 365 28.47 -24.18 -2.82
N PHE A 366 27.56 -23.70 -3.67
CA PHE A 366 27.73 -23.67 -5.13
C PHE A 366 28.31 -22.35 -5.65
N GLU A 367 28.55 -21.38 -4.78
CA GLU A 367 29.05 -20.02 -5.10
C GLU A 367 28.18 -19.27 -6.13
N THR A 368 26.89 -19.60 -6.20
CA THR A 368 25.92 -18.97 -7.13
C THR A 368 24.51 -19.05 -6.58
N SER A 369 23.70 -18.00 -6.76
CA SER A 369 22.27 -18.02 -6.46
C SER A 369 21.42 -18.63 -7.59
N ASP A 370 21.99 -18.80 -8.79
CA ASP A 370 21.32 -19.47 -9.90
C ASP A 370 21.12 -20.95 -9.55
N HIS A 371 19.92 -21.24 -9.05
CA HIS A 371 19.58 -22.56 -8.57
C HIS A 371 19.56 -23.60 -9.68
N SER A 372 19.50 -23.22 -10.97
CA SER A 372 19.64 -24.18 -12.07
C SER A 372 20.98 -24.93 -12.05
N GLN A 373 22.01 -24.31 -11.43
CA GLN A 373 23.36 -24.85 -11.32
C GLN A 373 23.58 -25.75 -10.09
N TRP A 374 22.58 -25.91 -9.22
CA TRP A 374 22.72 -26.68 -7.96
C TRP A 374 22.55 -28.20 -8.11
N GLY A 375 22.66 -28.72 -9.34
CA GLY A 375 22.54 -30.14 -9.65
C GLY A 375 21.23 -30.74 -9.13
N ARG A 376 21.31 -31.70 -8.20
CA ARG A 376 20.12 -32.39 -7.64
C ARG A 376 19.19 -31.46 -6.85
N PHE A 377 19.66 -30.28 -6.42
CA PHE A 377 18.87 -29.30 -5.67
C PHE A 377 18.28 -28.20 -6.56
N SER A 378 18.45 -28.29 -7.89
CA SER A 378 17.95 -27.27 -8.82
C SER A 378 16.44 -27.09 -8.80
N GLN A 379 15.72 -28.18 -8.55
CA GLN A 379 14.29 -28.18 -8.27
C GLN A 379 14.07 -28.43 -6.78
N PHE A 380 13.28 -27.54 -6.16
CA PHE A 380 12.87 -27.68 -4.77
C PHE A 380 12.08 -28.97 -4.53
N SER A 381 12.30 -29.57 -3.35
CA SER A 381 11.57 -30.74 -2.89
C SER A 381 11.61 -30.76 -1.37
N LYS A 382 10.43 -30.90 -0.74
CA LYS A 382 10.32 -30.99 0.73
C LYS A 382 11.16 -32.15 1.29
N ASP A 383 11.16 -33.32 0.64
CA ASP A 383 11.97 -34.47 1.08
C ASP A 383 13.48 -34.20 1.04
N LYS A 384 13.95 -33.49 0.02
CA LYS A 384 15.38 -33.11 -0.09
C LYS A 384 15.73 -32.06 0.95
N LEU A 385 14.82 -31.12 1.20
CA LEU A 385 14.98 -30.08 2.23
C LEU A 385 15.12 -30.73 3.60
N GLU A 386 14.17 -31.58 4.00
CA GLU A 386 14.17 -32.24 5.33
C GLU A 386 15.45 -33.06 5.55
N LYS A 387 15.94 -33.77 4.53
CA LYS A 387 17.22 -34.50 4.60
C LYS A 387 18.43 -33.58 4.71
N LEU A 388 18.39 -32.39 4.13
CA LEU A 388 19.48 -31.43 4.18
C LEU A 388 19.56 -30.75 5.55
N ILE A 389 18.41 -30.42 6.13
CA ILE A 389 18.30 -29.71 7.42
C ILE A 389 18.25 -30.64 8.63
N SER A 390 18.30 -31.97 8.45
CA SER A 390 18.16 -32.91 9.55
C SER A 390 19.33 -32.85 10.53
N GLU A 391 19.01 -32.98 11.82
CA GLU A 391 19.99 -33.15 12.88
C GLU A 391 20.92 -34.34 12.59
N GLY A 392 22.23 -34.14 12.74
CA GLY A 392 23.25 -35.16 12.48
C GLY A 392 23.91 -35.10 11.09
N THR A 393 23.47 -34.21 10.20
CA THR A 393 24.21 -33.95 8.95
C THR A 393 25.47 -33.11 9.22
N LEU A 394 26.49 -33.25 8.37
CA LEU A 394 27.73 -32.46 8.44
C LEU A 394 27.50 -30.94 8.27
N HIS A 395 26.35 -30.54 7.73
CA HIS A 395 26.01 -29.15 7.42
C HIS A 395 25.02 -28.53 8.39
N TYR A 396 24.49 -29.30 9.35
CA TYR A 396 23.44 -28.86 10.27
C TYR A 396 23.82 -27.59 11.04
N ASP A 397 25.03 -27.51 11.57
CA ASP A 397 25.52 -26.32 12.28
C ASP A 397 25.56 -25.06 11.39
N VAL A 398 25.87 -25.21 10.10
CA VAL A 398 25.88 -24.10 9.14
C VAL A 398 24.45 -23.61 8.88
N ILE A 399 23.49 -24.53 8.79
CA ILE A 399 22.06 -24.21 8.63
C ILE A 399 21.52 -23.54 9.90
N CYS A 400 21.84 -24.06 11.08
CA CYS A 400 21.46 -23.46 12.36
C CYS A 400 22.00 -22.03 12.54
N PHE A 401 23.17 -21.73 11.98
CA PHE A 401 23.69 -20.38 11.98
C PHE A 401 22.76 -19.39 11.25
N HIS A 402 22.14 -19.80 10.13
CA HIS A 402 21.16 -18.94 9.45
C HIS A 402 19.88 -18.75 10.28
N TYR A 403 19.41 -19.77 11.00
CA TYR A 403 18.29 -19.62 11.95
C TYR A 403 18.64 -18.64 13.07
N TYR A 404 19.84 -18.75 13.63
CA TYR A 404 20.35 -17.87 14.67
C TYR A 404 20.40 -16.41 14.19
N VAL A 405 20.96 -16.16 13.00
CA VAL A 405 21.03 -14.81 12.42
C VAL A 405 19.62 -14.23 12.22
N GLN A 406 18.69 -15.00 11.65
CA GLN A 406 17.31 -14.52 11.45
C GLN A 406 16.58 -14.28 12.78
N TYR A 407 16.81 -15.10 13.79
CA TYR A 407 16.26 -14.89 15.13
C TYR A 407 16.72 -13.56 15.74
N HIS A 408 18.02 -13.25 15.66
CA HIS A 408 18.54 -11.99 16.21
C HIS A 408 18.11 -10.76 15.40
N LEU A 409 17.98 -10.87 14.08
CA LEU A 409 17.39 -9.81 13.27
C LEU A 409 15.93 -9.56 13.64
N TYR A 410 15.15 -10.63 13.83
CA TYR A 410 13.76 -10.57 14.28
C TYR A 410 13.65 -9.87 15.64
N THR A 411 14.48 -10.24 16.62
CA THR A 411 14.42 -9.62 17.96
C THR A 411 14.80 -8.14 17.91
N GLN A 412 15.87 -7.78 17.19
CA GLN A 412 16.33 -6.39 17.07
C GLN A 412 15.31 -5.50 16.37
N LEU A 413 14.73 -5.96 15.25
CA LEU A 413 13.71 -5.19 14.53
C LEU A 413 12.40 -5.10 15.33
N SER A 414 11.97 -6.17 15.99
CA SER A 414 10.78 -6.16 16.85
C SER A 414 10.95 -5.19 18.01
N GLU A 415 12.15 -5.10 18.59
CA GLU A 415 12.45 -4.14 19.65
C GLU A 415 12.38 -2.69 19.16
N ALA A 416 12.96 -2.40 17.98
CA ALA A 416 12.87 -1.08 17.36
C ALA A 416 11.41 -0.70 17.04
N ALA A 417 10.63 -1.64 16.48
CA ALA A 417 9.20 -1.43 16.20
C ALA A 417 8.38 -1.18 17.46
N ALA A 418 8.62 -1.95 18.53
CA ALA A 418 7.95 -1.74 19.82
C ALA A 418 8.28 -0.36 20.41
N TYR A 419 9.54 0.08 20.30
CA TYR A 419 9.97 1.40 20.73
C TYR A 419 9.24 2.51 19.95
N ALA A 420 9.15 2.39 18.62
CA ALA A 420 8.43 3.33 17.76
C ALA A 420 6.97 3.50 18.18
N ARG A 421 6.26 2.37 18.36
CA ARG A 421 4.86 2.35 18.76
C ARG A 421 4.66 3.03 20.12
N LYS A 422 5.55 2.76 21.08
CA LYS A 422 5.57 3.43 22.39
C LYS A 422 5.77 4.94 22.27
N LYS A 423 6.54 5.39 21.28
CA LYS A 423 6.79 6.80 20.96
C LYS A 423 5.74 7.43 20.04
N LYS A 424 4.68 6.70 19.68
CA LYS A 424 3.63 7.16 18.76
C LYS A 424 4.15 7.48 17.35
N VAL A 425 5.21 6.80 16.94
CA VAL A 425 5.80 6.89 15.60
C VAL A 425 5.38 5.66 14.79
N ILE A 426 4.80 5.90 13.61
CA ILE A 426 4.42 4.86 12.67
C ILE A 426 5.69 4.39 11.95
N LEU A 427 5.90 3.08 11.92
CA LEU A 427 6.93 2.46 11.08
C LEU A 427 6.32 2.01 9.77
N LYS A 428 6.85 2.56 8.67
CA LYS A 428 6.33 2.37 7.33
C LYS A 428 7.31 1.55 6.48
N GLY A 429 6.94 0.31 6.21
CA GLY A 429 7.71 -0.57 5.33
C GLY A 429 7.63 -0.17 3.86
N ASP A 430 8.50 -0.76 3.04
CA ASP A 430 8.44 -0.68 1.58
C ASP A 430 8.40 -2.11 1.02
N LEU A 431 7.45 -2.36 0.11
CA LEU A 431 7.14 -3.67 -0.45
C LEU A 431 7.43 -3.63 -1.95
N PRO A 432 8.61 -4.12 -2.39
CA PRO A 432 8.92 -4.21 -3.81
C PRO A 432 7.87 -5.04 -4.56
N ILE A 433 7.50 -4.60 -5.77
CA ILE A 433 6.52 -5.34 -6.57
C ILE A 433 7.04 -6.71 -7.02
N GLY A 434 8.35 -6.91 -7.12
CA GLY A 434 8.96 -8.12 -7.66
C GLY A 434 9.80 -8.91 -6.67
N VAL A 435 10.28 -10.08 -7.11
CA VAL A 435 11.32 -10.88 -6.44
C VAL A 435 12.38 -11.30 -7.44
N ASP A 436 13.63 -11.40 -7.01
CA ASP A 436 14.72 -11.81 -7.89
C ASP A 436 14.48 -13.21 -8.49
N ARG A 437 14.91 -13.41 -9.75
CA ARG A 437 14.75 -14.69 -10.48
C ARG A 437 15.46 -15.85 -9.78
N ASN A 438 16.54 -15.55 -9.07
CA ASN A 438 17.40 -16.48 -8.38
C ASN A 438 17.21 -16.33 -6.86
N SER A 439 15.97 -16.16 -6.41
CA SER A 439 15.62 -16.04 -4.99
C SER A 439 15.13 -17.36 -4.40
N VAL A 440 15.00 -17.39 -3.07
CA VAL A 440 14.35 -18.52 -2.38
C VAL A 440 12.90 -18.68 -2.83
N ASP A 441 12.19 -17.58 -3.09
CA ASP A 441 10.79 -17.61 -3.51
C ASP A 441 10.61 -18.28 -4.88
N THR A 442 11.45 -17.94 -5.86
CA THR A 442 11.40 -18.56 -7.19
C THR A 442 11.92 -19.99 -7.19
N TRP A 443 12.84 -20.34 -6.28
CA TRP A 443 13.29 -21.72 -6.10
C TRP A 443 12.20 -22.62 -5.50
N VAL A 444 11.50 -22.14 -4.45
CA VAL A 444 10.49 -22.91 -3.71
C VAL A 444 9.15 -22.94 -4.45
N TYR A 445 8.76 -21.81 -5.07
CA TYR A 445 7.45 -21.62 -5.69
C TYR A 445 7.54 -21.21 -7.18
N PRO A 446 8.31 -21.93 -8.04
CA PRO A 446 8.58 -21.49 -9.41
C PRO A 446 7.32 -21.32 -10.27
N THR A 447 6.24 -22.05 -9.95
CA THR A 447 4.97 -21.98 -10.70
C THR A 447 4.19 -20.68 -10.50
N LEU A 448 4.47 -19.95 -9.41
CA LEU A 448 3.86 -18.65 -9.12
C LEU A 448 4.46 -17.52 -9.98
N PHE A 449 5.53 -17.79 -10.71
CA PHE A 449 6.27 -16.81 -11.50
C PHE A 449 6.41 -17.27 -12.96
N ARG A 450 6.40 -16.32 -13.89
CA ARG A 450 6.63 -16.57 -15.32
C ARG A 450 8.13 -16.44 -15.60
N MET A 451 8.85 -17.54 -15.37
CA MET A 451 10.33 -17.59 -15.38
C MET A 451 10.99 -17.36 -16.75
N ASN A 452 10.24 -17.21 -17.83
CA ASN A 452 10.72 -16.86 -19.19
C ASN A 452 10.43 -15.39 -19.56
N THR A 453 9.98 -14.59 -18.60
CA THR A 453 9.67 -13.17 -18.78
C THR A 453 10.52 -12.34 -17.82
N ALA A 454 10.56 -11.04 -18.07
CA ALA A 454 11.08 -10.03 -17.17
C ALA A 454 10.06 -8.90 -17.01
N THR A 455 10.12 -8.22 -15.88
CA THR A 455 9.29 -7.07 -15.57
C THR A 455 10.08 -5.79 -15.85
N GLY A 456 9.40 -4.74 -16.28
CA GLY A 456 10.03 -3.45 -16.54
C GLY A 456 9.06 -2.29 -16.54
N ALA A 457 9.46 -1.23 -17.24
CA ALA A 457 8.61 -0.09 -17.55
C ALA A 457 8.72 0.26 -19.05
N PRO A 458 7.63 0.73 -19.68
CA PRO A 458 7.72 1.30 -21.02
C PRO A 458 8.57 2.58 -20.99
N PRO A 459 9.01 3.08 -22.16
CA PRO A 459 9.61 4.39 -22.28
C PRO A 459 8.76 5.50 -21.66
N ASP A 460 9.43 6.47 -21.04
CA ASP A 460 8.80 7.65 -20.47
C ASP A 460 9.66 8.91 -20.67
N TYR A 461 9.30 10.00 -19.98
CA TYR A 461 10.04 11.26 -20.04
C TYR A 461 11.47 11.16 -19.49
N PHE A 462 11.70 10.25 -18.52
CA PHE A 462 12.97 10.07 -17.81
C PHE A 462 13.88 9.06 -18.53
N ASP A 463 13.32 7.99 -19.08
CA ASP A 463 14.04 6.98 -19.86
C ASP A 463 13.34 6.66 -21.19
N LYS A 464 13.93 7.14 -22.29
CA LYS A 464 13.42 6.94 -23.66
C LYS A 464 13.50 5.50 -24.15
N ASN A 465 14.29 4.66 -23.50
CA ASN A 465 14.41 3.24 -23.85
C ASN A 465 13.49 2.35 -23.00
N GLY A 466 12.86 2.92 -21.96
CA GLY A 466 12.18 2.15 -20.93
C GLY A 466 13.15 1.24 -20.18
N GLN A 467 12.65 0.62 -19.13
CA GLN A 467 13.49 -0.11 -18.17
C GLN A 467 13.21 -1.61 -18.24
N ASN A 468 14.25 -2.42 -18.08
CA ASN A 468 14.13 -3.84 -17.75
C ASN A 468 14.69 -4.07 -16.35
N TRP A 469 13.83 -4.44 -15.41
CA TRP A 469 14.19 -4.68 -14.01
C TRP A 469 14.65 -6.12 -13.75
N GLY A 470 14.50 -7.02 -14.72
CA GLY A 470 15.11 -8.36 -14.72
C GLY A 470 14.36 -9.45 -13.94
N PHE A 471 13.44 -9.09 -13.04
CA PHE A 471 12.66 -10.06 -12.27
C PHE A 471 11.44 -10.61 -13.04
N PRO A 472 11.05 -11.89 -12.83
CA PRO A 472 9.91 -12.50 -13.54
C PRO A 472 8.58 -11.85 -13.19
N THR A 473 7.63 -11.86 -14.13
CA THR A 473 6.24 -11.44 -13.84
C THR A 473 5.50 -12.52 -13.04
N TYR A 474 4.43 -12.14 -12.35
CA TYR A 474 3.60 -13.09 -11.61
C TYR A 474 2.70 -13.93 -12.50
N ASN A 475 2.47 -15.17 -12.08
CA ASN A 475 1.42 -16.02 -12.59
C ASN A 475 0.16 -15.86 -11.73
N TRP A 476 -0.53 -14.72 -11.90
CA TRP A 476 -1.72 -14.36 -11.11
C TRP A 476 -2.82 -15.43 -11.19
N GLU A 477 -2.94 -16.12 -12.32
CA GLU A 477 -3.88 -17.21 -12.51
C GLU A 477 -3.58 -18.39 -11.58
N GLU A 478 -2.30 -18.77 -11.44
CA GLU A 478 -1.90 -19.80 -10.48
C GLU A 478 -2.07 -19.34 -9.04
N MET A 479 -1.65 -18.11 -8.72
CA MET A 479 -1.82 -17.53 -7.38
C MET A 479 -3.31 -17.43 -6.97
N SER A 480 -4.22 -17.23 -7.91
CA SER A 480 -5.65 -17.13 -7.59
C SER A 480 -6.22 -18.45 -7.05
N LYS A 481 -5.62 -19.61 -7.37
CA LYS A 481 -6.12 -20.94 -6.99
C LYS A 481 -6.07 -21.20 -5.48
N ASP A 482 -5.14 -20.58 -4.77
CA ASP A 482 -5.03 -20.64 -3.30
C ASP A 482 -5.45 -19.33 -2.61
N ASN A 483 -6.18 -18.49 -3.35
CA ASN A 483 -6.64 -17.17 -2.95
C ASN A 483 -5.46 -16.22 -2.63
N TYR A 484 -4.36 -16.32 -3.36
CA TYR A 484 -3.14 -15.50 -3.23
C TYR A 484 -2.35 -15.78 -1.94
N GLY A 485 -2.21 -17.06 -1.57
CA GLY A 485 -1.60 -17.50 -0.32
C GLY A 485 -0.20 -16.95 -0.06
N TRP A 486 0.67 -16.94 -1.09
CA TRP A 486 2.02 -16.38 -0.99
C TRP A 486 2.03 -14.89 -0.65
N TRP A 487 1.18 -14.09 -1.31
CA TRP A 487 1.07 -12.65 -1.04
C TRP A 487 0.47 -12.35 0.34
N ARG A 488 -0.55 -13.10 0.77
CA ARG A 488 -1.11 -12.94 2.12
C ARG A 488 -0.04 -13.22 3.17
N ALA A 489 0.72 -14.31 3.02
CA ALA A 489 1.81 -14.66 3.94
C ALA A 489 2.87 -13.55 3.99
N ARG A 490 3.25 -12.99 2.83
CA ARG A 490 4.21 -11.88 2.71
C ARG A 490 3.78 -10.66 3.52
N LEU A 491 2.51 -10.25 3.39
CA LEU A 491 1.95 -9.12 4.14
C LEU A 491 1.79 -9.42 5.63
N THR A 492 1.36 -10.63 6.00
CA THR A 492 1.28 -11.07 7.40
C THR A 492 2.65 -11.03 8.08
N GLN A 493 3.72 -11.42 7.37
CA GLN A 493 5.08 -11.36 7.91
C GLN A 493 5.54 -9.91 8.13
N MET A 494 5.27 -9.02 7.19
CA MET A 494 5.60 -7.59 7.34
C MET A 494 4.86 -6.94 8.53
N ALA A 495 3.59 -7.32 8.76
CA ALA A 495 2.76 -6.79 9.83
C ALA A 495 3.30 -7.06 11.25
N LYS A 496 4.28 -7.97 11.41
CA LYS A 496 4.99 -8.17 12.68
C LYS A 496 5.74 -6.90 13.11
N TYR A 497 6.31 -6.18 12.15
CA TYR A 497 7.17 -5.01 12.40
C TYR A 497 6.46 -3.70 12.07
N PHE A 498 5.78 -3.65 10.94
CA PHE A 498 5.23 -2.42 10.38
C PHE A 498 3.76 -2.21 10.72
N THR A 499 3.33 -0.95 10.74
CA THR A 499 1.90 -0.59 10.85
C THR A 499 1.38 0.15 9.61
N ALA A 500 2.28 0.50 8.70
CA ALA A 500 1.98 0.98 7.37
C ALA A 500 3.00 0.41 6.36
N TYR A 501 2.67 0.44 5.08
CA TYR A 501 3.60 0.03 4.03
C TYR A 501 3.34 0.80 2.72
N ARG A 502 4.40 1.00 1.94
CA ARG A 502 4.31 1.36 0.52
C ARG A 502 4.28 0.07 -0.29
N ILE A 503 3.33 -0.02 -1.21
CA ILE A 503 3.34 -0.95 -2.32
C ILE A 503 4.08 -0.24 -3.45
N ASP A 504 5.29 -0.69 -3.72
CA ASP A 504 6.04 -0.25 -4.89
C ASP A 504 5.28 -0.63 -6.16
N HIS A 505 5.25 0.27 -7.14
CA HIS A 505 4.61 0.08 -8.42
C HIS A 505 3.20 -0.54 -8.32
N ILE A 506 2.28 0.13 -7.62
CA ILE A 506 0.92 -0.40 -7.38
C ILE A 506 0.18 -0.71 -8.69
N LEU A 507 0.60 -0.06 -9.78
CA LEU A 507 0.16 -0.35 -11.14
C LEU A 507 0.26 -1.84 -11.48
N GLY A 508 1.24 -2.58 -10.94
CA GLY A 508 1.41 -4.03 -11.14
C GLY A 508 0.19 -4.90 -10.80
N PHE A 509 -0.72 -4.42 -9.95
CA PHE A 509 -1.99 -5.09 -9.62
C PHE A 509 -3.09 -4.82 -10.66
N PHE A 510 -2.97 -3.73 -11.42
CA PHE A 510 -3.82 -3.41 -12.56
C PHE A 510 -3.28 -4.08 -13.82
N ARG A 511 -1.98 -3.86 -14.08
CA ARG A 511 -1.21 -4.31 -15.24
C ARG A 511 0.28 -4.23 -14.95
N ILE A 512 1.07 -5.12 -15.55
CA ILE A 512 2.52 -5.06 -15.49
C ILE A 512 3.11 -4.99 -16.90
N TRP A 513 4.20 -4.25 -17.10
CA TRP A 513 4.95 -4.28 -18.35
C TRP A 513 5.82 -5.54 -18.39
N GLU A 514 5.41 -6.49 -19.21
CA GLU A 514 6.04 -7.79 -19.40
C GLU A 514 6.95 -7.76 -20.63
N LEU A 515 8.21 -8.11 -20.42
CA LEU A 515 9.27 -8.20 -21.40
C LEU A 515 9.68 -9.67 -21.59
N PRO A 516 10.17 -10.05 -22.78
CA PRO A 516 10.97 -11.26 -22.90
C PRO A 516 12.21 -11.19 -21.99
N ASP A 517 12.61 -12.31 -21.39
CA ASP A 517 13.73 -12.38 -20.43
C ASP A 517 15.08 -11.89 -20.99
N HIS A 518 15.29 -12.03 -22.30
CA HIS A 518 16.49 -11.61 -23.02
C HIS A 518 16.45 -10.15 -23.50
N ALA A 519 15.38 -9.40 -23.24
CA ALA A 519 15.28 -8.01 -23.69
C ALA A 519 16.31 -7.13 -22.96
N ALA A 520 17.09 -6.34 -23.69
CA ALA A 520 18.05 -5.42 -23.08
C ALA A 520 17.43 -4.10 -22.61
N THR A 521 16.30 -3.70 -23.20
CA THR A 521 15.60 -2.43 -22.94
C THR A 521 14.10 -2.67 -22.71
N GLY A 522 13.39 -1.65 -22.23
CA GLY A 522 11.93 -1.70 -22.06
C GLY A 522 11.13 -1.61 -23.36
N LEU A 523 11.77 -1.45 -24.52
CA LEU A 523 11.10 -1.14 -25.80
C LEU A 523 10.18 -2.25 -26.35
N VAL A 524 10.48 -3.51 -26.05
CA VAL A 524 9.84 -4.69 -26.65
C VAL A 524 8.88 -5.41 -25.69
N GLY A 525 8.30 -4.65 -24.76
CA GLY A 525 7.35 -5.19 -23.77
C GLY A 525 5.88 -5.03 -24.19
N LYS A 526 5.01 -5.64 -23.39
CA LYS A 526 3.55 -5.48 -23.49
C LYS A 526 2.93 -5.40 -22.10
N PHE A 527 1.76 -4.76 -21.98
CA PHE A 527 1.02 -4.82 -20.72
C PHE A 527 0.37 -6.19 -20.54
N ARG A 528 0.46 -6.74 -19.31
CA ARG A 528 -0.24 -7.96 -18.89
C ARG A 528 -1.05 -7.68 -17.61
N PRO A 529 -2.36 -7.96 -17.59
CA PRO A 529 -3.19 -8.36 -18.73
C PRO A 529 -3.39 -7.19 -19.71
N SER A 530 -3.69 -7.50 -20.97
CA SER A 530 -4.18 -6.53 -21.96
C SER A 530 -5.02 -7.21 -23.03
N ILE A 531 -5.92 -6.45 -23.64
CA ILE A 531 -6.70 -6.81 -24.82
C ILE A 531 -5.85 -6.50 -26.06
N PRO A 532 -5.39 -7.53 -26.82
CA PRO A 532 -4.55 -7.32 -27.99
C PRO A 532 -5.31 -6.76 -29.18
N LEU A 533 -4.56 -6.25 -30.17
CA LEU A 533 -5.07 -5.96 -31.51
C LEU A 533 -5.18 -7.28 -32.30
N SER A 534 -6.32 -7.52 -32.93
CA SER A 534 -6.47 -8.72 -33.77
C SER A 534 -5.92 -8.49 -35.18
N GLN A 535 -5.44 -9.54 -35.84
CA GLN A 535 -5.01 -9.46 -37.24
C GLN A 535 -6.12 -8.91 -38.14
N LYS A 536 -7.38 -9.30 -37.90
CA LYS A 536 -8.55 -8.82 -38.66
C LYS A 536 -8.75 -7.31 -38.52
N GLU A 537 -8.59 -6.79 -37.30
CA GLU A 537 -8.68 -5.37 -36.99
C GLU A 537 -7.56 -4.58 -37.67
N LEU A 538 -6.33 -5.07 -37.61
CA LEU A 538 -5.21 -4.44 -38.31
C LEU A 538 -5.42 -4.43 -39.83
N LEU A 539 -5.92 -5.52 -40.41
CA LEU A 539 -6.26 -5.59 -41.84
C LEU A 539 -7.31 -4.55 -42.23
N SER A 540 -8.36 -4.34 -41.42
CA SER A 540 -9.38 -3.33 -41.70
C SER A 540 -8.85 -1.91 -41.63
N GLU A 541 -7.76 -1.70 -40.89
CA GLU A 541 -7.05 -0.43 -40.76
C GLU A 541 -5.94 -0.30 -41.81
N GLY A 542 -5.84 -1.20 -42.80
CA GLY A 542 -4.86 -1.11 -43.89
C GLY A 542 -3.46 -1.65 -43.55
N LEU A 543 -3.28 -2.27 -42.38
CA LEU A 543 -2.04 -2.90 -41.96
C LEU A 543 -2.05 -4.38 -42.33
N TRP A 544 -1.19 -4.80 -43.28
CA TRP A 544 -1.21 -6.16 -43.84
C TRP A 544 0.12 -6.92 -43.77
N ASP A 545 1.27 -6.23 -43.71
CA ASP A 545 2.60 -6.87 -43.70
C ASP A 545 3.10 -7.18 -42.27
N PHE A 546 2.39 -8.08 -41.58
CA PHE A 546 2.63 -8.38 -40.15
C PHE A 546 4.03 -8.90 -39.84
N ASP A 547 4.62 -9.72 -40.71
CA ASP A 547 5.95 -10.28 -40.49
C ASP A 547 7.02 -9.19 -40.53
N ARG A 548 6.91 -8.22 -41.46
CA ARG A 548 7.80 -7.04 -41.49
C ARG A 548 7.63 -6.16 -40.25
N MET A 549 6.39 -5.96 -39.78
CA MET A 549 6.15 -5.08 -38.62
C MET A 549 6.54 -5.72 -37.30
N SER A 550 6.60 -7.04 -37.23
CA SER A 550 6.86 -7.80 -36.00
C SER A 550 8.26 -8.36 -35.86
N ARG A 551 9.11 -8.08 -36.86
CA ARG A 551 10.50 -8.50 -36.85
C ARG A 551 11.44 -7.33 -36.94
N PRO A 552 12.63 -7.46 -36.34
CA PRO A 552 13.70 -6.54 -36.55
C PRO A 552 14.02 -6.15 -38.03
N TYR A 553 14.00 -4.86 -38.45
CA TYR A 553 14.62 -4.30 -39.68
C TYR A 553 15.68 -3.13 -39.57
N ILE A 554 17.00 -3.39 -39.44
CA ILE A 554 18.17 -2.45 -39.41
C ILE A 554 18.97 -2.70 -40.67
N ARG A 555 19.21 -1.67 -41.47
CA ARG A 555 20.04 -1.84 -42.66
C ARG A 555 21.52 -1.66 -42.34
N GLN A 556 22.39 -2.23 -43.19
CA GLN A 556 23.84 -2.10 -43.07
C GLN A 556 24.28 -0.65 -42.81
N GLU A 557 23.66 0.33 -43.48
CA GLU A 557 24.05 1.74 -43.39
C GLU A 557 23.91 2.29 -41.96
N ILE A 558 22.93 1.79 -41.19
CA ILE A 558 22.69 2.20 -39.79
C ILE A 558 23.78 1.61 -38.87
N LEU A 559 24.24 0.38 -39.14
CA LEU A 559 25.33 -0.23 -38.37
C LEU A 559 26.66 0.46 -38.68
N GLU A 560 26.90 0.81 -39.93
CA GLU A 560 28.04 1.61 -40.37
C GLU A 560 28.05 2.99 -39.71
N GLU A 561 26.89 3.66 -39.66
CA GLU A 561 26.75 4.96 -39.01
C GLU A 561 27.04 4.90 -37.50
N LYS A 562 26.49 3.90 -36.79
CA LYS A 562 26.64 3.80 -35.33
C LYS A 562 27.99 3.26 -34.88
N PHE A 563 28.56 2.30 -35.60
CA PHE A 563 29.72 1.52 -35.14
C PHE A 563 30.95 1.67 -36.03
N GLY A 564 30.87 2.46 -37.12
CA GLY A 564 31.99 2.70 -38.02
C GLY A 564 32.57 1.38 -38.54
N SER A 565 33.90 1.27 -38.55
CA SER A 565 34.60 0.06 -39.02
C SER A 565 34.32 -1.20 -38.20
N PHE A 566 33.74 -1.09 -37.00
CA PHE A 566 33.39 -2.25 -36.16
C PHE A 566 32.05 -2.87 -36.51
N TRP A 567 31.28 -2.28 -37.43
CA TRP A 567 29.93 -2.76 -37.76
C TRP A 567 29.89 -4.24 -38.15
N THR A 568 30.90 -4.74 -38.86
CA THR A 568 31.00 -6.15 -39.28
C THR A 568 31.17 -7.09 -38.09
N VAL A 569 32.00 -6.71 -37.12
CA VAL A 569 32.20 -7.44 -35.86
C VAL A 569 30.95 -7.41 -35.02
N ILE A 570 30.24 -6.27 -34.99
CA ILE A 570 28.96 -6.15 -34.27
C ILE A 570 27.89 -7.05 -34.91
N ALA A 571 27.76 -7.00 -36.23
CA ALA A 571 26.81 -7.81 -36.97
C ALA A 571 27.07 -9.31 -36.82
N SER A 572 28.34 -9.76 -36.93
CA SER A 572 28.68 -11.18 -36.91
C SER A 572 28.56 -11.83 -35.52
N ASN A 573 28.73 -11.06 -34.45
CA ASN A 573 28.78 -11.60 -33.09
C ASN A 573 27.49 -11.36 -32.29
N PHE A 574 26.70 -10.35 -32.66
CA PHE A 574 25.57 -9.90 -31.84
C PHE A 574 24.23 -9.82 -32.59
N LEU A 575 24.18 -10.04 -33.90
CA LEU A 575 22.95 -10.00 -34.70
C LEU A 575 22.73 -11.30 -35.50
N ASN A 576 21.47 -11.70 -35.66
CA ASN A 576 21.09 -12.94 -36.37
C ASN A 576 20.43 -12.67 -37.73
N GLU A 577 21.26 -12.58 -38.78
CA GLU A 577 21.12 -13.15 -40.14
C GLU A 577 19.74 -13.59 -40.75
N TYR A 578 18.61 -12.85 -40.82
CA TYR A 578 17.34 -13.35 -41.38
C TYR A 578 17.11 -13.06 -42.88
N GLN A 579 17.62 -11.93 -43.38
CA GLN A 579 17.70 -11.59 -44.81
C GLN A 579 18.95 -10.73 -45.03
N LYS A 580 19.65 -10.92 -46.15
CA LYS A 580 20.91 -10.23 -46.46
C LYS A 580 20.79 -8.72 -46.20
N GLN A 581 21.51 -8.20 -45.19
CA GLN A 581 21.61 -6.79 -44.78
C GLN A 581 20.42 -6.17 -43.98
N CYS A 582 19.64 -6.93 -43.17
CA CYS A 582 18.43 -6.41 -42.45
C CYS A 582 18.25 -6.87 -40.94
N TYR A 583 18.28 -5.99 -39.89
CA TYR A 583 18.14 -6.30 -38.40
C TYR A 583 17.68 -5.22 -37.32
N GLU A 584 16.41 -4.82 -37.13
CA GLU A 584 15.72 -3.94 -36.10
C GLU A 584 14.89 -2.66 -36.49
N ASN A 585 13.55 -2.80 -36.48
CA ASN A 585 12.50 -1.74 -36.53
C ASN A 585 11.10 -2.37 -36.29
N ILE A 586 10.86 -2.91 -35.09
CA ILE A 586 9.57 -3.53 -34.73
C ILE A 586 8.53 -2.43 -34.49
N VAL A 587 7.36 -2.56 -35.12
CA VAL A 587 6.17 -1.70 -34.94
C VAL A 587 5.06 -2.45 -34.18
N LEU A 588 4.96 -3.77 -34.38
CA LEU A 588 3.97 -4.64 -33.75
C LEU A 588 4.65 -5.83 -33.08
N ILE A 589 4.48 -6.01 -31.77
CA ILE A 589 4.94 -7.20 -31.06
C ILE A 589 3.92 -8.31 -31.27
N LYS A 590 4.34 -9.44 -31.84
CA LYS A 590 3.48 -10.61 -32.07
C LYS A 590 3.27 -11.37 -30.77
N ASP A 591 2.04 -11.79 -30.48
CA ASP A 591 1.77 -12.57 -29.28
C ASP A 591 2.41 -13.98 -29.37
N PRO A 592 3.16 -14.41 -28.33
CA PRO A 592 3.83 -15.71 -28.35
C PRO A 592 2.88 -16.90 -28.14
N GLU A 593 1.71 -16.68 -27.55
CA GLU A 593 0.70 -17.72 -27.27
C GLU A 593 -0.33 -17.81 -28.42
N ASP A 594 -0.58 -16.72 -29.16
CA ASP A 594 -1.55 -16.67 -30.27
C ASP A 594 -1.06 -15.80 -31.44
N SER A 595 -0.64 -16.45 -32.51
CA SER A 595 -0.05 -15.80 -33.70
C SER A 595 -0.95 -14.81 -34.45
N THR A 596 -2.25 -14.73 -34.12
CA THR A 596 -3.21 -13.81 -34.73
C THR A 596 -3.40 -12.50 -33.95
N LYS A 597 -2.68 -12.35 -32.83
CA LYS A 597 -2.75 -11.20 -31.92
C LYS A 597 -1.44 -10.41 -31.91
N PHE A 598 -1.57 -9.09 -31.79
CA PHE A 598 -0.47 -8.16 -31.86
C PHE A 598 -0.61 -7.06 -30.80
N TYR A 599 0.53 -6.49 -30.41
CA TYR A 599 0.62 -5.37 -29.49
C TYR A 599 1.41 -4.25 -30.16
N PRO A 600 0.94 -2.99 -30.13
CA PRO A 600 1.74 -1.89 -30.64
C PRO A 600 3.01 -1.72 -29.80
N ARG A 601 4.13 -1.38 -30.44
CA ARG A 601 5.33 -0.95 -29.71
C ARG A 601 5.06 0.41 -29.05
N PHE A 602 5.56 0.61 -27.84
CA PHE A 602 5.49 1.91 -27.18
C PHE A 602 6.35 2.94 -27.94
N ASN A 603 5.89 4.20 -28.05
CA ASN A 603 6.51 5.23 -28.90
C ASN A 603 6.68 4.79 -30.37
N LEU A 604 5.71 4.06 -30.92
CA LEU A 604 5.75 3.65 -32.32
C LEU A 604 5.94 4.81 -33.30
N GLU A 605 5.54 6.02 -32.93
CA GLU A 605 5.65 7.24 -33.73
C GLU A 605 7.09 7.71 -33.97
N ASP A 606 8.01 7.32 -33.08
CA ASP A 606 9.44 7.60 -33.23
C ASP A 606 10.10 6.67 -34.25
N THR A 607 9.42 5.60 -34.68
CA THR A 607 9.99 4.62 -35.60
C THR A 607 9.90 5.11 -37.05
N SER A 608 10.98 4.92 -37.80
CA SER A 608 10.99 5.24 -39.24
C SER A 608 9.97 4.42 -40.04
N SER A 609 9.61 3.22 -39.57
CA SER A 609 8.57 2.39 -40.20
C SER A 609 7.15 2.90 -39.98
N PHE A 610 6.91 3.74 -38.98
CA PHE A 610 5.58 4.31 -38.70
C PHE A 610 5.39 5.72 -39.27
N ARG A 611 6.47 6.47 -39.52
CA ARG A 611 6.38 7.79 -40.17
C ARG A 611 5.77 7.74 -41.58
N ASP A 612 5.76 6.57 -42.20
CA ASP A 612 5.11 6.31 -43.49
C ASP A 612 3.62 5.92 -43.36
N LEU A 613 3.07 5.89 -42.13
CA LEU A 613 1.74 5.38 -41.77
C LEU A 613 0.95 6.43 -40.96
N ASP A 614 0.66 7.58 -41.55
CA ASP A 614 0.08 8.77 -40.85
C ASP A 614 -1.31 8.57 -40.22
N GLU A 615 -2.10 7.55 -40.64
CA GLU A 615 -3.51 7.41 -40.24
C GLU A 615 -3.76 6.56 -38.96
N HIS A 616 -2.75 5.90 -38.38
CA HIS A 616 -2.98 4.87 -37.34
C HIS A 616 -2.77 5.32 -35.88
N ARG A 617 -2.61 6.63 -35.60
CA ARG A 617 -2.48 7.17 -34.24
C ARG A 617 -3.68 6.82 -33.34
N ARG A 618 -4.86 6.61 -33.93
CA ARG A 618 -6.08 6.22 -33.23
C ARG A 618 -5.94 4.84 -32.57
N LEU A 619 -5.34 3.86 -33.24
CA LEU A 619 -5.15 2.50 -32.69
C LEU A 619 -4.21 2.50 -31.50
N TYR A 620 -3.14 3.31 -31.56
CA TYR A 620 -2.23 3.50 -30.45
C TYR A 620 -2.95 4.08 -29.24
N HIS A 621 -3.67 5.19 -29.45
CA HIS A 621 -4.40 5.84 -28.38
C HIS A 621 -5.45 4.91 -27.76
N ASP A 622 -6.20 4.20 -28.60
CA ASP A 622 -7.20 3.24 -28.15
C ASP A 622 -6.58 2.07 -27.35
N TYR A 623 -5.47 1.49 -27.82
CA TYR A 623 -4.79 0.39 -27.14
C TYR A 623 -4.24 0.77 -25.76
N TYR A 624 -3.63 1.96 -25.62
CA TYR A 624 -2.97 2.35 -24.37
C TYR A 624 -3.85 3.08 -23.37
N PHE A 625 -4.90 3.79 -23.83
CA PHE A 625 -5.65 4.73 -22.99
C PHE A 625 -7.16 4.49 -22.95
N VAL A 626 -7.72 3.59 -23.77
CA VAL A 626 -9.18 3.41 -23.85
C VAL A 626 -9.61 1.96 -23.61
N ARG A 627 -9.22 1.01 -24.47
CA ARG A 627 -9.81 -0.33 -24.48
C ARG A 627 -9.53 -1.17 -23.23
N GLN A 628 -8.51 -0.79 -22.46
CA GLN A 628 -7.99 -1.59 -21.36
C GLN A 628 -8.58 -1.23 -19.99
N GLU A 629 -9.23 -0.06 -19.89
CA GLU A 629 -9.65 0.53 -18.61
C GLU A 629 -10.49 -0.42 -17.76
N THR A 630 -11.52 -1.05 -18.35
CA THR A 630 -12.38 -2.01 -17.63
C THR A 630 -11.60 -3.24 -17.19
N LEU A 631 -10.75 -3.79 -18.06
CA LEU A 631 -9.97 -5.00 -17.76
C LEU A 631 -9.00 -4.75 -16.59
N TRP A 632 -8.29 -3.63 -16.60
CA TRP A 632 -7.34 -3.27 -15.55
C TRP A 632 -8.03 -2.96 -14.23
N ARG A 633 -9.19 -2.28 -14.27
CA ARG A 633 -10.02 -2.07 -13.08
C ARG A 633 -10.46 -3.39 -12.46
N GLU A 634 -11.00 -4.30 -13.25
CA GLU A 634 -11.44 -5.62 -12.79
C GLU A 634 -10.27 -6.46 -12.25
N ASN A 635 -9.10 -6.38 -12.88
CA ASN A 635 -7.91 -7.11 -12.44
C ASN A 635 -7.44 -6.64 -11.04
N ALA A 636 -7.41 -5.32 -10.83
CA ALA A 636 -7.05 -4.73 -9.53
C ALA A 636 -8.05 -5.11 -8.43
N LEU A 637 -9.36 -5.05 -8.72
CA LEU A 637 -10.39 -5.44 -7.74
C LEU A 637 -10.44 -6.94 -7.41
N LYS A 638 -9.87 -7.80 -8.24
CA LYS A 638 -9.71 -9.24 -7.92
C LYS A 638 -8.60 -9.50 -6.92
N THR A 639 -7.57 -8.66 -6.90
CA THR A 639 -6.32 -8.91 -6.16
C THR A 639 -6.21 -8.01 -4.92
N LEU A 640 -6.29 -6.69 -5.10
CA LEU A 640 -6.05 -5.70 -4.03
C LEU A 640 -6.92 -5.92 -2.78
N PRO A 641 -8.23 -6.18 -2.86
CA PRO A 641 -9.03 -6.40 -1.65
C PRO A 641 -8.56 -7.58 -0.80
N VAL A 642 -8.13 -8.68 -1.43
CA VAL A 642 -7.62 -9.86 -0.70
C VAL A 642 -6.34 -9.51 0.05
N LEU A 643 -5.49 -8.68 -0.55
CA LEU A 643 -4.22 -8.26 0.04
C LEU A 643 -4.42 -7.24 1.16
N LEU A 644 -5.26 -6.23 0.94
CA LEU A 644 -5.59 -5.22 1.92
C LEU A 644 -6.30 -5.80 3.16
N ASN A 645 -6.96 -6.95 3.01
CA ASN A 645 -7.61 -7.67 4.11
C ASN A 645 -6.70 -8.72 4.77
N SER A 646 -5.47 -8.92 4.29
CA SER A 646 -4.51 -9.86 4.89
C SER A 646 -3.77 -9.31 6.11
N SER A 647 -3.84 -7.99 6.34
CA SER A 647 -3.28 -7.33 7.51
C SER A 647 -4.02 -6.03 7.84
N ASP A 648 -3.90 -5.59 9.09
CA ASP A 648 -4.41 -4.28 9.54
C ASP A 648 -3.47 -3.13 9.16
N MET A 649 -2.39 -3.35 8.40
CA MET A 649 -1.47 -2.26 8.05
C MET A 649 -2.12 -1.24 7.12
N LEU A 650 -1.76 0.03 7.28
CA LEU A 650 -2.20 1.08 6.36
C LEU A 650 -1.40 1.00 5.04
N ALA A 651 -2.10 0.93 3.92
CA ALA A 651 -1.48 0.74 2.60
C ALA A 651 -1.34 2.08 1.85
N CYS A 652 -0.14 2.35 1.36
CA CYS A 652 0.16 3.44 0.44
C CYS A 652 0.56 2.83 -0.92
N GLY A 653 -0.01 3.28 -2.01
CA GLY A 653 0.39 2.88 -3.35
C GLY A 653 1.36 3.89 -3.95
N GLU A 654 2.47 3.43 -4.51
CA GLU A 654 3.23 4.26 -5.44
C GLU A 654 2.56 4.21 -6.82
N ASP A 655 1.96 5.34 -7.19
CA ASP A 655 1.16 5.57 -8.37
C ASP A 655 1.84 6.59 -9.31
N LEU A 656 3.14 6.46 -9.58
CA LEU A 656 3.88 7.32 -10.52
C LEU A 656 3.99 6.67 -11.91
N GLY A 657 4.43 7.46 -12.90
CA GLY A 657 4.66 7.01 -14.27
C GLY A 657 3.41 7.07 -15.16
N LEU A 658 3.23 6.08 -16.03
CA LEU A 658 2.10 6.01 -16.96
C LEU A 658 0.86 5.43 -16.26
N ILE A 659 0.04 6.30 -15.69
CA ILE A 659 -1.11 5.93 -14.84
C ILE A 659 -2.41 5.87 -15.68
N PRO A 660 -3.07 4.70 -15.78
CA PRO A 660 -4.42 4.58 -16.37
C PRO A 660 -5.49 5.37 -15.59
N ALA A 661 -6.56 5.78 -16.27
CA ALA A 661 -7.59 6.63 -15.67
C ALA A 661 -8.35 5.90 -14.53
N CYS A 662 -8.44 4.58 -14.59
CA CYS A 662 -9.09 3.75 -13.57
C CYS A 662 -8.33 3.64 -12.24
N VAL A 663 -7.04 3.97 -12.19
CA VAL A 663 -6.19 3.73 -11.01
C VAL A 663 -6.62 4.57 -9.81
N HIS A 664 -6.68 5.89 -9.96
CA HIS A 664 -7.04 6.79 -8.86
C HIS A 664 -8.45 6.50 -8.29
N PRO A 665 -9.50 6.28 -9.11
CA PRO A 665 -10.81 5.86 -8.60
C PRO A 665 -10.77 4.56 -7.80
N VAL A 666 -10.05 3.53 -8.26
CA VAL A 666 -9.91 2.26 -7.53
C VAL A 666 -9.15 2.44 -6.23
N MET A 667 -8.07 3.22 -6.24
CA MET A 667 -7.31 3.53 -5.02
C MET A 667 -8.19 4.24 -3.99
N GLN A 668 -8.99 5.22 -4.43
CA GLN A 668 -9.94 5.91 -3.57
C GLN A 668 -11.03 4.97 -3.02
N GLU A 669 -11.60 4.10 -3.86
CA GLU A 669 -12.61 3.10 -3.46
C GLU A 669 -12.08 2.09 -2.43
N LEU A 670 -10.79 1.76 -2.49
CA LEU A 670 -10.14 0.80 -1.59
C LEU A 670 -9.45 1.46 -0.38
N GLY A 671 -9.41 2.78 -0.30
CA GLY A 671 -8.73 3.50 0.78
C GLY A 671 -7.20 3.42 0.70
N LEU A 672 -6.66 3.34 -0.51
CA LEU A 672 -5.23 3.39 -0.75
C LEU A 672 -4.74 4.84 -0.80
N ILE A 673 -3.69 5.14 -0.06
CA ILE A 673 -3.07 6.46 -0.05
C ILE A 673 -2.11 6.57 -1.23
N GLY A 674 -2.30 7.55 -2.12
CA GLY A 674 -1.42 7.80 -3.27
C GLY A 674 -0.15 8.56 -2.92
N LEU A 675 0.80 8.63 -3.84
CA LEU A 675 2.08 9.32 -3.70
C LEU A 675 2.10 10.59 -4.58
N ARG A 676 2.58 11.71 -4.02
CA ARG A 676 2.74 12.98 -4.73
C ARG A 676 4.16 13.49 -4.55
N ILE A 677 4.99 13.25 -5.56
CA ILE A 677 6.35 13.80 -5.64
C ILE A 677 6.29 15.08 -6.46
N GLN A 678 6.71 16.21 -5.90
CA GLN A 678 6.54 17.51 -6.56
C GLN A 678 7.18 17.57 -7.96
N ARG A 679 8.25 16.82 -8.19
CA ARG A 679 8.97 16.79 -9.47
C ARG A 679 8.51 15.68 -10.43
N MET A 680 7.48 14.92 -10.06
CA MET A 680 6.84 13.87 -10.84
C MET A 680 5.31 13.98 -10.69
N PRO A 681 4.69 15.07 -11.17
CA PRO A 681 3.24 15.25 -11.03
C PRO A 681 2.46 14.19 -11.82
N SER A 682 1.33 13.76 -11.26
CA SER A 682 0.39 12.84 -11.90
C SER A 682 -0.47 13.53 -12.95
N GLU A 683 -0.61 14.85 -12.86
CA GLU A 683 -1.48 15.65 -13.73
C GLU A 683 -0.84 15.89 -15.10
N PRO A 684 -1.57 15.66 -16.21
CA PRO A 684 -1.06 15.93 -17.53
C PRO A 684 -0.77 17.43 -17.71
N ASN A 685 0.35 17.74 -18.37
CA ASN A 685 0.81 19.09 -18.69
C ASN A 685 1.39 19.92 -17.52
N LEU A 686 1.57 19.34 -16.34
CA LEU A 686 2.34 19.97 -15.27
C LEU A 686 3.78 19.46 -15.27
N GLU A 687 4.75 20.37 -15.16
CA GLU A 687 6.17 20.01 -14.93
C GLU A 687 6.45 19.80 -13.43
N PHE A 688 5.72 20.53 -12.57
CA PHE A 688 5.82 20.46 -11.12
C PHE A 688 4.43 20.36 -10.50
N GLY A 689 4.28 19.50 -9.50
CA GLY A 689 3.09 19.42 -8.68
C GLY A 689 2.94 20.66 -7.79
N ILE A 690 1.70 20.95 -7.41
CA ILE A 690 1.33 22.12 -6.60
C ILE A 690 0.84 21.59 -5.24
N PRO A 691 1.68 21.58 -4.18
CA PRO A 691 1.34 20.92 -2.92
C PRO A 691 0.03 21.40 -2.26
N SER A 692 -0.34 22.66 -2.44
CA SER A 692 -1.60 23.22 -1.94
C SER A 692 -2.85 22.65 -2.59
N GLN A 693 -2.73 21.97 -3.75
CA GLN A 693 -3.83 21.36 -4.49
C GLN A 693 -3.91 19.83 -4.31
N TYR A 694 -2.99 19.23 -3.55
CA TYR A 694 -3.01 17.78 -3.33
C TYR A 694 -4.24 17.36 -2.52
N SER A 695 -4.82 16.22 -2.89
CA SER A 695 -5.94 15.64 -2.14
C SER A 695 -5.45 15.06 -0.82
N TYR A 696 -6.34 15.00 0.19
CA TYR A 696 -5.99 14.49 1.51
C TYR A 696 -5.44 13.06 1.48
N MET A 697 -5.97 12.18 0.62
CA MET A 697 -5.59 10.77 0.49
C MET A 697 -4.23 10.55 -0.20
N THR A 698 -3.23 11.35 0.16
CA THR A 698 -1.89 11.31 -0.42
C THR A 698 -0.78 11.43 0.61
N VAL A 699 0.37 10.86 0.27
CA VAL A 699 1.68 11.15 0.85
C VAL A 699 2.38 12.14 -0.07
N CYS A 700 2.75 13.31 0.41
CA CYS A 700 3.49 14.31 -0.36
C CYS A 700 4.98 14.34 0.03
N ALA A 701 5.85 14.60 -0.95
CA ALA A 701 7.28 14.79 -0.75
C ALA A 701 7.90 15.65 -1.87
N PRO A 702 8.97 16.42 -1.59
CA PRO A 702 9.71 17.15 -2.63
C PRO A 702 10.55 16.21 -3.52
N SER A 703 11.06 15.13 -2.93
CA SER A 703 11.88 14.11 -3.59
C SER A 703 11.64 12.71 -3.00
N CYS A 704 12.13 11.69 -3.68
CA CYS A 704 12.14 10.29 -3.23
C CYS A 704 13.49 9.64 -3.56
N HIS A 705 13.66 8.36 -3.21
CA HIS A 705 14.93 7.67 -3.42
C HIS A 705 15.30 7.46 -4.90
N ASP A 706 14.32 7.46 -5.82
CA ASP A 706 14.52 7.28 -7.27
C ASP A 706 14.75 8.58 -8.04
N CYS A 707 15.03 9.68 -7.35
CA CYS A 707 15.40 10.93 -7.99
C CYS A 707 16.51 11.65 -7.24
N SER A 708 17.14 12.62 -7.91
CA SER A 708 18.12 13.51 -7.29
C SER A 708 17.53 14.18 -6.04
N THR A 709 18.32 14.40 -4.99
CA THR A 709 17.85 15.12 -3.79
C THR A 709 17.41 16.54 -4.15
N LEU A 710 16.69 17.23 -3.25
CA LEU A 710 16.26 18.61 -3.49
C LEU A 710 17.44 19.52 -3.87
N ARG A 711 18.57 19.38 -3.16
CA ARG A 711 19.79 20.13 -3.44
C ARG A 711 20.43 19.73 -4.77
N ALA A 712 20.59 18.43 -5.02
CA ALA A 712 21.23 17.94 -6.24
C ALA A 712 20.48 18.45 -7.48
N TRP A 713 19.16 18.32 -7.45
CA TRP A 713 18.28 18.79 -8.51
C TRP A 713 18.36 20.30 -8.76
N TRP A 714 18.36 21.08 -7.69
CA TRP A 714 18.42 22.54 -7.79
C TRP A 714 19.73 23.02 -8.43
N GLU A 715 20.83 22.31 -8.15
CA GLU A 715 22.17 22.66 -8.60
C GLU A 715 22.51 22.07 -9.99
N GLU A 716 21.86 20.96 -10.42
CA GLU A 716 22.19 20.26 -11.66
C GLU A 716 21.53 20.84 -12.93
N ASP A 717 20.33 21.42 -12.83
CA ASP A 717 19.56 21.91 -13.98
C ASP A 717 19.08 23.36 -13.79
N GLU A 718 19.89 24.32 -14.28
CA GLU A 718 19.59 25.75 -14.24
C GLU A 718 18.29 26.11 -14.98
N GLY A 719 18.00 25.45 -16.10
CA GLY A 719 16.82 25.72 -16.90
C GLY A 719 15.55 25.31 -16.17
N ARG A 720 15.55 24.10 -15.58
CA ARG A 720 14.43 23.58 -14.79
C ARG A 720 14.26 24.34 -13.48
N ARG A 721 15.35 24.72 -12.80
CA ARG A 721 15.33 25.62 -11.64
C ARG A 721 14.65 26.96 -11.97
N SER A 722 15.02 27.59 -13.09
CA SER A 722 14.43 28.86 -13.52
C SER A 722 12.93 28.76 -13.80
N ARG A 723 12.49 27.65 -14.42
CA ARG A 723 11.05 27.38 -14.63
C ARG A 723 10.32 27.10 -13.32
N PHE A 724 10.93 26.40 -12.36
CA PHE A 724 10.36 26.19 -11.03
C PHE A 724 10.18 27.52 -10.28
N TYR A 725 11.21 28.36 -10.28
CA TYR A 725 11.17 29.66 -9.60
C TYR A 725 10.07 30.56 -10.17
N LYS A 726 9.91 30.56 -11.50
CA LYS A 726 8.83 31.31 -12.14
C LYS A 726 7.44 30.75 -11.82
N THR A 727 7.27 29.42 -11.92
CA THR A 727 5.94 28.79 -11.87
C THR A 727 5.45 28.55 -10.44
N VAL A 728 6.34 28.14 -9.54
CA VAL A 728 6.01 27.73 -8.15
C VAL A 728 6.27 28.86 -7.16
N VAL A 729 7.41 29.56 -7.27
CA VAL A 729 7.71 30.71 -6.39
C VAL A 729 6.98 31.97 -6.86
N GLY A 730 6.58 32.02 -8.14
CA GLY A 730 5.89 33.19 -8.73
C GLY A 730 6.82 34.38 -8.97
N SER A 731 8.14 34.16 -9.00
CA SER A 731 9.14 35.22 -9.15
C SER A 731 9.81 35.17 -10.52
N ASN A 732 9.94 36.33 -11.16
CA ASN A 732 10.70 36.48 -12.42
C ASN A 732 12.18 36.81 -12.17
N GLN A 733 12.65 36.81 -10.92
CA GLN A 733 14.06 37.02 -10.61
C GLN A 733 14.86 35.76 -10.92
N GLU A 734 16.17 35.92 -11.09
CA GLU A 734 17.08 34.79 -11.28
C GLU A 734 17.19 34.00 -9.96
N PRO A 735 16.90 32.68 -9.96
CA PRO A 735 17.00 31.86 -8.76
C PRO A 735 18.46 31.70 -8.32
N PRO A 736 18.74 31.58 -7.00
CA PRO A 736 20.08 31.27 -6.50
C PRO A 736 20.66 30.02 -7.17
N SER A 737 21.95 30.07 -7.55
CA SER A 737 22.61 28.93 -8.21
C SER A 737 22.87 27.75 -7.28
N ARG A 738 22.97 28.00 -5.96
CA ARG A 738 23.03 26.99 -4.91
C ARG A 738 21.68 26.85 -4.22
N CYS A 739 21.40 25.66 -3.73
CA CYS A 739 20.21 25.41 -2.93
C CYS A 739 20.48 25.83 -1.47
N THR A 740 20.12 27.07 -1.12
CA THR A 740 20.35 27.61 0.23
C THR A 740 19.29 27.10 1.22
N PRO A 741 19.56 27.15 2.54
CA PRO A 741 18.56 26.81 3.56
C PRO A 741 17.22 27.52 3.39
N GLU A 742 17.20 28.76 2.90
CA GLU A 742 15.96 29.51 2.65
C GLU A 742 15.14 28.91 1.50
N VAL A 743 15.80 28.47 0.43
CA VAL A 743 15.16 27.77 -0.69
C VAL A 743 14.58 26.44 -0.21
N VAL A 744 15.36 25.68 0.57
CA VAL A 744 14.93 24.41 1.16
C VAL A 744 13.73 24.62 2.06
N HIS A 745 13.80 25.60 2.98
CA HIS A 745 12.70 25.92 3.88
C HIS A 745 11.43 26.29 3.11
N PHE A 746 11.53 27.11 2.06
CA PHE A 746 10.38 27.47 1.23
C PHE A 746 9.71 26.25 0.59
N ILE A 747 10.49 25.32 0.04
CA ILE A 747 9.97 24.12 -0.63
C ILE A 747 9.41 23.13 0.41
N VAL A 748 10.14 22.88 1.49
CA VAL A 748 9.72 21.97 2.57
C VAL A 748 8.45 22.47 3.25
N GLN A 749 8.34 23.77 3.55
CA GLN A 749 7.15 24.39 4.15
C GLN A 749 5.89 24.13 3.30
N GLN A 750 5.95 24.25 1.98
CA GLN A 750 4.80 23.97 1.10
C GLN A 750 4.25 22.54 1.28
N HIS A 751 5.14 21.57 1.51
CA HIS A 751 4.75 20.18 1.73
C HIS A 751 4.19 19.96 3.14
N PHE A 752 4.76 20.62 4.15
CA PHE A 752 4.14 20.67 5.48
C PHE A 752 2.73 21.27 5.43
N ASP A 753 2.52 22.33 4.67
CA ASP A 753 1.22 23.01 4.57
C ASP A 753 0.21 22.30 3.66
N ALA A 754 0.65 21.32 2.86
CA ALA A 754 -0.20 20.59 1.93
C ALA A 754 -1.42 19.95 2.63
N PRO A 755 -2.57 19.80 1.95
CA PRO A 755 -3.71 19.06 2.50
C PRO A 755 -3.45 17.57 2.69
N SER A 756 -2.42 17.01 2.03
CA SER A 756 -2.01 15.60 2.11
C SER A 756 -1.96 15.06 3.54
N MET A 757 -2.45 13.83 3.73
CA MET A 757 -2.46 13.12 5.01
C MET A 757 -1.05 13.04 5.58
N TRP A 758 -0.06 12.65 4.78
CA TRP A 758 1.33 12.59 5.21
C TRP A 758 2.22 13.51 4.38
N ALA A 759 3.14 14.20 5.06
CA ALA A 759 4.29 14.86 4.45
C ALA A 759 5.56 14.10 4.86
N ILE A 760 6.19 13.39 3.93
CA ILE A 760 7.35 12.53 4.22
C ILE A 760 8.55 13.05 3.44
N PHE A 761 9.66 13.31 4.13
CA PHE A 761 10.84 13.93 3.54
C PHE A 761 12.03 12.99 3.55
N PRO A 762 12.78 12.83 2.45
CA PRO A 762 14.10 12.23 2.52
C PRO A 762 14.97 12.96 3.54
N LEU A 763 15.72 12.23 4.37
CA LEU A 763 16.54 12.83 5.43
C LEU A 763 17.48 13.91 4.87
N GLN A 764 18.04 13.70 3.69
CA GLN A 764 18.93 14.67 3.02
C GLN A 764 18.29 16.03 2.80
N ASP A 765 16.99 16.06 2.46
CA ASP A 765 16.26 17.31 2.23
C ASP A 765 16.02 18.08 3.54
N LEU A 766 15.86 17.38 4.66
CA LEU A 766 15.76 18.01 5.98
C LEU A 766 17.12 18.49 6.49
N LEU A 767 18.20 17.75 6.24
CA LEU A 767 19.57 18.17 6.55
C LEU A 767 19.93 19.49 5.84
N ALA A 768 19.40 19.69 4.63
CA ALA A 768 19.59 20.90 3.84
C ALA A 768 18.99 22.18 4.46
N LEU A 769 18.20 22.08 5.54
CA LEU A 769 17.72 23.24 6.31
C LEU A 769 18.85 23.96 7.08
N LYS A 770 20.07 23.41 7.13
CA LYS A 770 21.20 24.04 7.81
C LYS A 770 22.51 23.77 7.06
N ASP A 771 23.24 24.84 6.73
CA ASP A 771 24.50 24.76 5.96
C ASP A 771 25.52 23.80 6.58
N LYS A 772 25.55 23.68 7.90
CA LYS A 772 26.40 22.74 8.66
C LYS A 772 26.32 21.30 8.13
N TYR A 773 25.17 20.88 7.60
CA TYR A 773 24.94 19.52 7.08
C TYR A 773 24.95 19.45 5.55
N THR A 774 25.44 20.49 4.87
CA THR A 774 25.48 20.58 3.41
C THR A 774 26.90 20.56 2.85
N THR A 775 27.85 20.02 3.64
CA THR A 775 29.29 20.08 3.34
C THR A 775 29.73 19.22 2.16
N ARG A 776 28.93 18.23 1.77
CA ARG A 776 29.18 17.40 0.58
C ARG A 776 28.64 18.06 -0.69
N PRO A 777 29.25 17.78 -1.86
CA PRO A 777 28.66 18.13 -3.14
C PRO A 777 27.25 17.52 -3.26
N ALA A 778 26.26 18.32 -3.68
CA ALA A 778 24.86 17.91 -3.66
C ALA A 778 24.59 16.62 -4.47
N ALA A 779 25.24 16.46 -5.63
CA ALA A 779 25.11 15.27 -6.47
C ALA A 779 25.54 13.96 -5.77
N GLU A 780 26.44 14.02 -4.78
CA GLU A 780 26.88 12.85 -4.01
C GLU A 780 25.87 12.42 -2.93
N GLU A 781 24.78 13.17 -2.76
CA GLU A 781 23.72 12.90 -1.77
C GLU A 781 22.56 12.06 -2.37
N THR A 782 22.57 11.88 -3.70
CA THR A 782 21.62 11.06 -4.44
C THR A 782 21.82 9.58 -4.12
N ILE A 783 20.73 8.91 -3.76
CA ILE A 783 20.74 7.50 -3.32
C ILE A 783 20.76 6.55 -4.52
N ASN A 784 19.99 6.86 -5.57
CA ASN A 784 19.80 6.03 -6.75
C ASN A 784 19.70 6.86 -8.03
N ASP A 785 20.12 6.25 -9.13
CA ASP A 785 19.84 6.71 -10.48
C ASP A 785 19.05 5.60 -11.19
N PRO A 786 17.72 5.77 -11.36
CA PRO A 786 16.88 4.74 -11.98
C PRO A 786 17.20 4.52 -13.47
N THR A 787 17.91 5.44 -14.13
CA THR A 787 18.36 5.26 -15.53
C THR A 787 19.53 4.29 -15.64
N ASN A 788 20.18 3.98 -14.52
CA ASN A 788 21.24 2.99 -14.42
C ASN A 788 20.72 1.73 -13.70
N PRO A 789 20.32 0.67 -14.43
CA PRO A 789 19.80 -0.56 -13.80
C PRO A 789 20.86 -1.31 -12.96
N LYS A 790 22.14 -0.90 -13.04
CA LYS A 790 23.24 -1.41 -12.23
C LYS A 790 23.75 -0.37 -11.23
N HIS A 791 22.94 0.64 -10.90
CA HIS A 791 23.31 1.63 -9.89
C HIS A 791 23.58 0.92 -8.55
N TYR A 792 24.70 1.28 -7.93
CA TYR A 792 25.13 0.65 -6.70
C TYR A 792 24.75 1.51 -5.49
N TRP A 793 23.76 1.05 -4.74
CA TRP A 793 23.09 1.74 -3.63
C TRP A 793 23.98 1.90 -2.40
N ARG A 794 25.06 2.67 -2.49
CA ARG A 794 26.09 2.76 -1.43
C ARG A 794 26.13 4.09 -0.68
N PHE A 795 25.21 5.01 -0.97
CA PHE A 795 25.17 6.30 -0.29
C PHE A 795 25.08 6.10 1.23
N ARG A 796 25.94 6.81 1.97
CA ARG A 796 25.91 6.89 3.43
C ARG A 796 25.85 8.34 3.88
N VAL A 797 24.90 8.62 4.77
CA VAL A 797 24.70 9.93 5.39
C VAL A 797 25.97 10.34 6.12
N HIS A 798 26.41 11.57 5.91
CA HIS A 798 27.70 12.05 6.39
C HIS A 798 27.69 12.54 7.83
N VAL A 799 26.50 12.58 8.45
CA VAL A 799 26.20 13.10 9.78
C VAL A 799 25.69 11.96 10.66
N THR A 800 26.13 11.88 11.91
CA THR A 800 25.61 10.90 12.87
C THR A 800 24.25 11.33 13.40
N LEU A 801 23.38 10.38 13.73
CA LEU A 801 22.09 10.68 14.34
C LEU A 801 22.22 11.40 15.68
N GLU A 802 23.25 11.06 16.45
CA GLU A 802 23.61 11.70 17.72
C GLU A 802 23.91 13.19 17.50
N SER A 803 24.68 13.53 16.47
CA SER A 803 24.95 14.94 16.12
C SER A 803 23.68 15.73 15.79
N LEU A 804 22.66 15.08 15.21
CA LEU A 804 21.35 15.70 14.92
C LEU A 804 20.51 15.86 16.20
N LEU A 805 20.55 14.88 17.10
CA LEU A 805 19.85 14.92 18.40
C LEU A 805 20.44 15.96 19.36
N ASP A 806 21.70 16.32 19.18
CA ASP A 806 22.36 17.39 19.93
C ASP A 806 22.11 18.79 19.34
N ASP A 807 21.80 18.89 18.04
CA ASP A 807 21.54 20.18 17.38
C ASP A 807 20.12 20.69 17.64
N LYS A 808 20.00 21.64 18.58
CA LYS A 808 18.70 22.21 18.97
C LYS A 808 18.09 23.15 17.93
N ASP A 809 18.91 23.78 17.09
CA ASP A 809 18.39 24.74 16.10
C ASP A 809 17.63 24.01 14.98
N ILE A 810 18.18 22.91 14.46
CA ILE A 810 17.49 22.12 13.42
C ILE A 810 16.25 21.44 13.99
N GLN A 811 16.30 20.98 15.25
CA GLN A 811 15.12 20.44 15.93
C GLN A 811 14.03 21.49 16.11
N ALA A 812 14.39 22.72 16.51
CA ALA A 812 13.43 23.82 16.63
C ALA A 812 12.80 24.13 15.27
N THR A 813 13.61 24.26 14.22
CA THR A 813 13.14 24.51 12.85
C THR A 813 12.13 23.45 12.38
N ILE A 814 12.46 22.17 12.52
CA ILE A 814 11.56 21.07 12.13
C ILE A 814 10.30 21.04 13.01
N LYS A 815 10.44 21.32 14.32
CA LYS A 815 9.30 21.38 15.24
C LYS A 815 8.34 22.51 14.89
N ASP A 816 8.87 23.66 14.49
CA ASP A 816 8.08 24.81 14.07
C ASP A 816 7.34 24.52 12.76
N LEU A 817 8.00 23.88 11.78
CA LEU A 817 7.35 23.38 10.56
C LEU A 817 6.17 22.44 10.87
N VAL A 818 6.39 21.46 11.76
CA VAL A 818 5.36 20.48 12.16
C VAL A 818 4.18 21.15 12.89
N THR A 819 4.47 22.08 13.79
CA THR A 819 3.46 22.70 14.68
C THR A 819 2.65 23.75 13.92
N SER A 820 3.32 24.62 13.15
CA SER A 820 2.66 25.66 12.35
C SER A 820 1.73 25.08 11.27
N SER A 821 2.07 23.91 10.72
CA SER A 821 1.26 23.23 9.71
C SER A 821 0.14 22.34 10.28
N GLY A 822 -0.02 22.29 11.60
CA GLY A 822 -1.03 21.45 12.28
C GLY A 822 -0.78 19.94 12.17
N ARG A 823 0.47 19.51 11.99
CA ARG A 823 0.89 18.09 11.90
C ARG A 823 1.44 17.53 13.22
N SER A 824 1.32 18.29 14.30
CA SER A 824 1.72 17.88 15.65
C SER A 824 0.75 16.85 16.25
N PHE A 825 1.25 16.01 17.15
CA PHE A 825 0.43 15.01 17.85
C PHE A 825 -0.72 15.66 18.65
N PRO A 826 -1.98 15.17 18.54
CA PRO A 826 -3.11 15.71 19.28
C PRO A 826 -2.97 15.53 20.80
N GLY A 827 -3.01 16.63 21.56
CA GLY A 827 -3.13 16.58 23.03
C GLY A 827 -1.94 17.10 23.85
N LYS A 828 -0.89 17.64 23.22
CA LYS A 828 -0.08 18.64 23.93
C LYS A 828 -0.79 19.98 23.75
N ASN A 829 -1.44 20.45 24.81
CA ASN A 829 -1.72 21.86 24.94
C ASN A 829 -0.42 22.60 24.63
N VAL A 830 -0.46 23.45 23.62
CA VAL A 830 0.56 24.47 23.45
C VAL A 830 0.45 25.31 24.71
N ASP A 831 1.38 25.14 25.63
CA ASP A 831 1.67 26.17 26.61
C ASP A 831 2.12 27.36 25.76
N VAL A 832 1.16 28.22 25.43
CA VAL A 832 1.46 29.57 24.97
C VAL A 832 2.25 30.16 26.13
N ALA A 833 3.54 30.37 25.90
CA ALA A 833 4.43 30.97 26.87
C ALA A 833 3.81 32.28 27.34
N ASP A 834 3.32 32.27 28.58
CA ASP A 834 2.87 33.43 29.32
C ASP A 834 4.13 34.18 29.79
N GLU A 835 4.83 34.80 28.84
CA GLU A 835 5.93 35.74 29.09
C GLU A 835 5.67 37.03 28.31
N SER A 836 4.69 37.80 28.77
CA SER A 836 4.78 39.26 29.00
C SER A 836 3.37 39.80 29.19
N GLY A 837 3.04 40.12 30.44
CA GLY A 837 1.85 40.89 30.76
C GLY A 837 1.97 42.31 30.21
N GLU A 838 1.57 42.52 28.96
CA GLU A 838 1.11 43.81 28.50
C GLU A 838 -0.26 43.69 27.83
N LYS A 839 -1.21 44.42 28.42
CA LYS A 839 -2.59 44.56 27.96
C LYS A 839 -2.61 45.09 26.52
N LEU A 840 -2.79 44.20 25.54
CA LEU A 840 -3.24 44.60 24.20
C LEU A 840 -4.76 44.84 24.25
N SER A 841 -5.10 46.12 24.28
CA SER A 841 -6.45 46.65 24.13
C SER A 841 -7.13 46.14 22.86
N LYS A 842 -8.38 45.71 23.01
CA LYS A 842 -9.36 45.47 21.94
C LYS A 842 -9.24 46.52 20.83
N VAL A 843 -8.79 46.10 19.64
CA VAL A 843 -9.02 46.87 18.41
C VAL A 843 -10.32 46.37 17.81
N GLN A 844 -11.36 47.20 17.94
CA GLN A 844 -12.59 47.09 17.17
C GLN A 844 -12.28 47.23 15.68
N LEU A 845 -12.56 46.18 14.91
CA LEU A 845 -12.73 46.29 13.46
C LEU A 845 -14.03 47.03 13.19
N ASN A 846 -13.94 48.35 13.01
CA ASN A 846 -14.97 49.11 12.32
C ASN A 846 -14.83 48.87 10.82
N GLY A 847 -15.89 48.32 10.22
CA GLY A 847 -15.97 48.19 8.78
C GLY A 847 -16.04 49.54 8.06
N LYS A 848 -15.66 49.53 6.78
CA LYS A 848 -16.39 50.15 5.67
C LYS A 848 -15.72 49.83 4.33
N SER A 849 -16.60 49.51 3.37
CA SER A 849 -16.48 49.38 1.90
C SER A 849 -15.51 48.34 1.36
#